data_AF-A0A7R9U7Y0-F1
#
_entry.id   AF-A0A7R9U7Y0-F1
#
_cell.length_a   1.000
_cell.length_b   1.000
_cell.length_c   1.000
_cell.angle_alpha   90.00
_cell.angle_beta   90.00
_cell.angle_gamma   90.00
#
_symmetry.space_group_name_H-M   'P 1'
#
loop_
_entity.id
_entity.type
_entity.pdbx_description
1 polymer ?
#
loop_
_entity_poly.entity_id
_entity_poly.type
_entity_poly.pdbx_seq_one_letter_code
_entity_poly.pdbx_strand_id
1 'polypeptide(L)'
;VPAAQGPPGTLPDEADARLSGEYEGLADLCARLMANFGAACLLKLPGAADFFASVVDMQNHVLQQMTLAYQQRQRDSTESIDEGWRMEFFDLTFEMWEGLSTYWIGREAFRSDPGVPSPIEMLQSVCEQVFPRYVQFRLEKATAEGLWTLSNDENDADIGEVDAAEQMHRVCQVCRVEPLKTAQKIYEGLFDEKSGVITEFCAFVKADRQGVTRHAQQAALVTRLERLRVGLDLATYFMTLDPATAAEEPPPFSDHVNNLPAEGAHAFYQLLHRLTSSIFSFIDFEMARLRQDPNAETVSPYIHETLAYLVERWCGSYLCQNLYKLAKLPASDLLIPAFAAYGVHPDFLVRRPEPSVKVDVSELPPGVQQLNFLLKTSYEWLAYLPHQPSLNEAVLACLKAMSTNETPRACLHCPFFWQLLELHGQALRLPFPNPHLRHATPELHPQQVLRLSASARGGLTRLLAAGASYGTSSGFGQAFEDMILNAFLQPIYEREELLLSYGSVAGTLVPLMETEIESLCAMIGSAALGAIEGYVEDSSRILRGLGVPLEVVVKVAHTIIASERTIAAVMRMLENYCQASSIAEDAEVNGKLVGAAVGALKIFSRYQTSHVEQSEAAAAAHEDEDEDAVLPCMEFFSALGAKNMLDAAVTGEVGVLLVTGLVELLPLVTPALLLRPRVSAAFFRLCEDVCEAHLHALCQALST
;
A
#
# COMPACT_ATOMS: atom_id res chain seq x y z
N VAL A 1 45.82 5.88 -10.43
CA VAL A 1 46.32 7.25 -10.13
C VAL A 1 47.07 7.21 -8.79
N PRO A 2 48.31 7.73 -8.65
CA PRO A 2 49.04 7.59 -7.40
C PRO A 2 48.49 8.52 -6.31
N ALA A 3 48.52 8.02 -5.08
CA ALA A 3 47.93 8.60 -3.88
C ALA A 3 48.46 10.01 -3.57
N ALA A 4 47.57 11.00 -3.61
CA ALA A 4 47.76 12.29 -2.97
C ALA A 4 47.02 12.28 -1.62
N GLN A 5 47.79 12.13 -0.54
CA GLN A 5 47.30 12.37 0.83
C GLN A 5 47.26 13.89 1.06
N GLY A 6 46.10 14.49 0.83
CA GLY A 6 45.74 15.85 1.29
C GLY A 6 44.72 15.79 2.44
N PRO A 7 44.56 16.86 3.23
CA PRO A 7 43.62 16.88 4.36
C PRO A 7 42.16 16.76 3.86
N PRO A 8 41.24 16.23 4.68
CA PRO A 8 39.85 15.99 4.28
C PRO A 8 39.06 17.28 4.37
N GLY A 9 39.00 18.01 3.28
CA GLY A 9 38.11 19.15 3.09
C GLY A 9 37.97 19.32 1.59
N THR A 10 36.73 19.23 1.11
CA THR A 10 36.25 19.54 -0.25
C THR A 10 37.31 19.44 -1.37
N LEU A 11 37.16 18.43 -2.23
CA LEU A 11 37.86 18.42 -3.51
C LEU A 11 37.65 19.80 -4.17
N PRO A 12 38.71 20.49 -4.63
CA PRO A 12 38.53 21.76 -5.33
C PRO A 12 37.56 21.53 -6.48
N ASP A 13 36.61 22.45 -6.71
CA ASP A 13 35.49 22.30 -7.67
C ASP A 13 35.91 21.76 -9.05
N GLU A 14 37.13 22.06 -9.51
CA GLU A 14 37.69 21.53 -10.77
C GLU A 14 38.03 20.02 -10.75
N ALA A 15 38.43 19.48 -9.60
CA ALA A 15 38.67 18.05 -9.42
C ALA A 15 37.34 17.29 -9.31
N ASP A 16 36.34 17.86 -8.65
CA ASP A 16 35.00 17.25 -8.55
C ASP A 16 34.27 17.24 -9.90
N ALA A 17 34.35 18.34 -10.66
CA ALA A 17 33.79 18.43 -12.00
C ALA A 17 34.45 17.46 -13.01
N ARG A 18 35.76 17.20 -12.87
CA ARG A 18 36.45 16.18 -13.70
C ARG A 18 36.04 14.76 -13.33
N LEU A 19 35.91 14.48 -12.03
CA LEU A 19 35.45 13.18 -11.55
C LEU A 19 34.00 12.93 -11.98
N SER A 20 33.11 13.93 -11.86
CA SER A 20 31.73 13.85 -12.37
C SER A 20 31.68 13.41 -13.84
N GLY A 21 32.40 14.10 -14.74
CA GLY A 21 32.39 13.74 -16.16
C GLY A 21 32.99 12.36 -16.48
N GLU A 22 33.98 11.89 -15.71
CA GLU A 22 34.61 10.57 -15.90
C GLU A 22 33.75 9.42 -15.34
N TYR A 23 33.16 9.58 -14.15
CA TYR A 23 32.36 8.53 -13.50
C TYR A 23 30.98 8.39 -14.11
N GLU A 24 30.30 9.50 -14.41
CA GLU A 24 28.96 9.51 -15.00
C GLU A 24 28.99 8.93 -16.42
N GLY A 25 29.93 9.38 -17.26
CA GLY A 25 30.10 8.85 -18.61
C GLY A 25 30.48 7.37 -18.63
N LEU A 26 31.19 6.88 -17.62
CA LEU A 26 31.50 5.46 -17.47
C LEU A 26 30.29 4.66 -16.99
N ALA A 27 29.52 5.15 -16.02
CA ALA A 27 28.30 4.50 -15.55
C ALA A 27 27.23 4.42 -16.65
N ASP A 28 27.04 5.48 -17.44
CA ASP A 28 26.16 5.49 -18.61
C ASP A 28 26.64 4.48 -19.66
N LEU A 29 27.95 4.42 -19.92
CA LEU A 29 28.51 3.39 -20.80
C LEU A 29 28.23 1.98 -20.26
N CYS A 30 28.43 1.74 -18.97
CA CYS A 30 28.15 0.46 -18.30
C CYS A 30 26.67 0.04 -18.45
N ALA A 31 25.75 0.94 -18.13
CA ALA A 31 24.31 0.71 -18.21
C ALA A 31 23.88 0.42 -19.66
N ARG A 32 24.33 1.24 -20.62
CA ARG A 32 24.07 1.03 -22.06
C ARG A 32 24.65 -0.28 -22.57
N LEU A 33 25.85 -0.66 -22.12
CA LEU A 33 26.46 -1.93 -22.49
C LEU A 33 25.61 -3.11 -21.99
N MET A 34 25.10 -3.03 -20.77
CA MET A 34 24.22 -4.06 -20.19
C MET A 34 22.88 -4.13 -20.93
N ALA A 35 22.25 -2.98 -21.17
CA ALA A 35 20.95 -2.89 -21.84
C ALA A 35 20.99 -3.36 -23.30
N ASN A 36 22.04 -2.99 -24.06
CA ASN A 36 22.10 -3.24 -25.50
C ASN A 36 22.70 -4.59 -25.88
N PHE A 37 23.67 -5.11 -25.11
CA PHE A 37 24.37 -6.35 -25.44
C PHE A 37 23.98 -7.52 -24.52
N GLY A 38 23.41 -7.23 -23.35
CA GLY A 38 23.07 -8.21 -22.33
C GLY A 38 24.30 -8.77 -21.59
N ALA A 39 24.07 -9.22 -20.36
CA ALA A 39 25.10 -9.78 -19.48
C ALA A 39 25.92 -10.91 -20.15
N ALA A 40 25.29 -11.76 -20.96
CA ALA A 40 25.93 -12.87 -21.67
C ALA A 40 27.08 -12.43 -22.58
N CYS A 41 26.93 -11.29 -23.25
CA CYS A 41 27.93 -10.78 -24.18
C CYS A 41 29.06 -10.07 -23.42
N LEU A 42 28.72 -9.31 -22.38
CA LEU A 42 29.70 -8.57 -21.58
C LEU A 42 30.67 -9.48 -20.85
N LEU A 43 30.17 -10.57 -20.27
CA LEU A 43 31.01 -11.55 -19.57
C LEU A 43 32.02 -12.24 -20.50
N LYS A 44 31.77 -12.25 -21.81
CA LYS A 44 32.66 -12.84 -22.81
C LYS A 44 33.72 -11.87 -23.34
N LEU A 45 33.66 -10.59 -22.94
CA LEU A 45 34.64 -9.61 -23.38
C LEU A 45 36.01 -9.85 -22.71
N PRO A 46 37.12 -9.68 -23.44
CA PRO A 46 38.45 -9.66 -22.83
C PRO A 46 38.52 -8.55 -21.78
N GLY A 47 38.90 -8.89 -20.54
CA GLY A 47 39.01 -7.92 -19.44
C GLY A 47 37.70 -7.64 -18.68
N ALA A 48 36.63 -8.39 -18.91
CA ALA A 48 35.37 -8.22 -18.19
C ALA A 48 35.55 -8.27 -16.65
N ALA A 49 36.41 -9.16 -16.14
CA ALA A 49 36.71 -9.23 -14.71
C ALA A 49 37.31 -7.94 -14.16
N ASP A 50 38.30 -7.36 -14.84
CA ASP A 50 38.95 -6.12 -14.44
C ASP A 50 38.00 -4.93 -14.54
N PHE A 51 37.12 -4.93 -15.54
CA PHE A 51 36.08 -3.92 -15.70
C PHE A 51 35.11 -3.92 -14.52
N PHE A 52 34.53 -5.07 -14.17
CA PHE A 52 33.58 -5.17 -13.05
C PHE A 52 34.26 -4.88 -11.69
N ALA A 53 35.50 -5.32 -11.50
CA ALA A 53 36.28 -4.97 -10.31
C ALA A 53 36.50 -3.45 -10.21
N SER A 54 36.79 -2.79 -11.33
CA SER A 54 36.91 -1.33 -11.38
C SER A 54 35.60 -0.65 -10.97
N VAL A 55 34.44 -1.11 -11.47
CA VAL A 55 33.12 -0.56 -11.07
C VAL A 55 32.90 -0.66 -9.57
N VAL A 56 33.24 -1.80 -8.95
CA VAL A 56 33.17 -1.98 -7.49
C VAL A 56 34.07 -0.97 -6.76
N ASP A 57 35.31 -0.80 -7.20
CA ASP A 57 36.24 0.16 -6.60
C ASP A 57 35.74 1.60 -6.69
N MET A 58 35.14 1.97 -7.83
CA MET A 58 34.56 3.30 -8.04
C MET A 58 33.33 3.53 -7.15
N GLN A 59 32.41 2.56 -7.07
CA GLN A 59 31.27 2.64 -6.14
C GLN A 59 31.75 2.81 -4.69
N ASN A 60 32.74 2.02 -4.28
CA ASN A 60 33.34 2.12 -2.94
C ASN A 60 33.96 3.51 -2.67
N HIS A 61 34.59 4.10 -3.69
CA HIS A 61 35.19 5.42 -3.60
C HIS A 61 34.13 6.52 -3.44
N VAL A 62 33.11 6.54 -4.32
CA VAL A 62 32.02 7.52 -4.28
C VAL A 62 31.23 7.40 -2.97
N LEU A 63 30.91 6.18 -2.52
CA LEU A 63 30.22 5.95 -1.24
C LEU A 63 31.02 6.47 -0.04
N GLN A 64 32.34 6.27 -0.05
CA GLN A 64 33.21 6.76 1.02
C GLN A 64 33.26 8.29 1.04
N GLN A 65 33.35 8.94 -0.13
CA GLN A 65 33.30 10.40 -0.22
C GLN A 65 31.97 10.95 0.30
N MET A 66 30.85 10.36 -0.12
CA MET A 66 29.52 10.77 0.34
C MET A 66 29.36 10.60 1.84
N THR A 67 29.74 9.45 2.39
CA THR A 67 29.69 9.17 3.83
C THR A 67 30.45 10.24 4.62
N LEU A 68 31.66 10.60 4.18
CA LEU A 68 32.46 11.64 4.83
C LEU A 68 31.80 13.02 4.73
N ALA A 69 31.21 13.36 3.58
CA ALA A 69 30.52 14.63 3.38
C ALA A 69 29.33 14.78 4.34
N TYR A 70 28.49 13.75 4.52
CA TYR A 70 27.39 13.82 5.49
C TYR A 70 27.87 13.85 6.94
N GLN A 71 28.92 13.11 7.28
CA GLN A 71 29.53 13.19 8.62
C GLN A 71 30.10 14.58 8.91
N GLN A 72 30.59 15.29 7.89
CA GLN A 72 31.02 16.68 7.98
C GLN A 72 29.82 17.62 8.15
N ARG A 73 28.76 17.48 7.34
CA ARG A 73 27.53 18.27 7.44
C ARG A 73 26.83 18.13 8.80
N GLN A 74 26.88 16.95 9.42
CA GLN A 74 26.39 16.74 10.80
C GLN A 74 27.15 17.58 11.84
N ARG A 75 28.42 17.93 11.58
CA ARG A 75 29.24 18.78 12.45
C ARG A 75 29.08 20.26 12.10
N ASP A 76 29.02 20.58 10.80
CA ASP A 76 29.02 21.93 10.25
C ASP A 76 27.79 22.14 9.34
N SER A 77 26.74 22.78 9.86
CA SER A 77 25.39 22.82 9.25
C SER A 77 25.23 23.70 8.00
N THR A 78 26.31 24.32 7.50
CA THR A 78 26.26 25.32 6.41
C THR A 78 26.68 24.79 5.04
N GLU A 79 27.14 23.55 4.94
CA GLU A 79 27.70 23.01 3.69
C GLU A 79 26.63 22.28 2.86
N SER A 80 26.44 22.72 1.61
CA SER A 80 25.58 22.03 0.62
C SER A 80 26.36 20.89 -0.01
N ILE A 81 25.77 19.70 -0.04
CA ILE A 81 26.36 18.52 -0.70
C ILE A 81 25.78 18.46 -2.12
N ASP A 82 26.66 18.40 -3.14
CA ASP A 82 26.23 18.14 -4.52
C ASP A 82 26.04 16.63 -4.72
N GLU A 83 24.79 16.20 -4.80
CA GLU A 83 24.40 14.79 -4.88
C GLU A 83 24.11 14.33 -6.32
N GLY A 84 23.88 15.25 -7.26
CA GLY A 84 23.20 14.96 -8.53
C GLY A 84 23.84 13.82 -9.31
N TRP A 85 25.08 14.01 -9.77
CA TRP A 85 25.79 12.99 -10.56
C TRP A 85 26.11 11.73 -9.76
N ARG A 86 26.26 11.84 -8.43
CA ARG A 86 26.62 10.71 -7.56
C ARG A 86 25.46 9.75 -7.38
N MET A 87 24.24 10.28 -7.25
CA MET A 87 23.02 9.47 -7.16
C MET A 87 22.75 8.79 -8.51
N GLU A 88 22.85 9.51 -9.62
CA GLU A 88 22.71 8.94 -10.98
C GLU A 88 23.76 7.84 -11.24
N PHE A 89 25.01 8.05 -10.82
CA PHE A 89 26.04 7.01 -10.87
C PHE A 89 25.64 5.74 -10.13
N PHE A 90 25.00 5.85 -8.95
CA PHE A 90 24.50 4.68 -8.22
C PHE A 90 23.32 4.01 -8.92
N ASP A 91 22.39 4.77 -9.47
CA ASP A 91 21.25 4.23 -10.22
C ASP A 91 21.70 3.35 -11.37
N LEU A 92 22.58 3.88 -12.22
CA LEU A 92 23.10 3.21 -13.41
C LEU A 92 23.95 1.99 -13.06
N THR A 93 24.77 2.09 -12.00
CA THR A 93 25.62 0.96 -11.60
C THR A 93 24.83 -0.14 -10.91
N PHE A 94 23.81 0.16 -10.08
CA PHE A 94 22.94 -0.86 -9.51
C PHE A 94 22.00 -1.49 -10.54
N GLU A 95 21.52 -0.74 -11.54
CA GLU A 95 20.77 -1.30 -12.67
C GLU A 95 21.62 -2.33 -13.44
N MET A 96 22.90 -2.02 -13.67
CA MET A 96 23.83 -2.98 -14.27
C MET A 96 23.97 -4.26 -13.42
N TRP A 97 24.13 -4.13 -12.10
CA TRP A 97 24.27 -5.27 -11.20
C TRP A 97 22.99 -6.12 -11.11
N GLU A 98 21.83 -5.48 -11.12
CA GLU A 98 20.53 -6.15 -11.18
C GLU A 98 20.33 -6.91 -12.48
N GLY A 99 20.70 -6.32 -13.62
CA GLY A 99 20.69 -7.01 -14.91
C GLY A 99 21.59 -8.26 -14.90
N LEU A 100 22.74 -8.17 -14.23
CA LEU A 100 23.66 -9.30 -14.06
C LEU A 100 23.10 -10.38 -13.10
N SER A 101 22.44 -9.99 -12.00
CA SER A 101 21.83 -10.94 -11.05
C SER A 101 20.66 -11.68 -11.68
N THR A 102 19.80 -10.99 -12.42
CA THR A 102 18.67 -11.57 -13.16
C THR A 102 19.16 -12.55 -14.22
N TYR A 103 20.22 -12.20 -14.95
CA TYR A 103 20.85 -13.11 -15.92
C TYR A 103 21.37 -14.39 -15.28
N TRP A 104 21.98 -14.30 -14.09
CA TRP A 104 22.49 -15.46 -13.36
C TRP A 104 21.37 -16.41 -12.93
N ILE A 105 20.28 -15.88 -12.40
CA ILE A 105 19.11 -16.66 -11.97
C ILE A 105 18.53 -17.50 -13.12
N GLY A 106 18.46 -16.92 -14.32
CA GLY A 106 17.81 -17.53 -15.48
C GLY A 106 18.56 -18.65 -16.19
N ARG A 107 19.79 -19.04 -15.79
CA ARG A 107 20.58 -20.05 -16.54
C ARG A 107 21.44 -20.99 -15.69
N GLU A 108 21.07 -22.27 -15.70
CA GLU A 108 21.93 -23.40 -15.26
C GLU A 108 23.18 -23.60 -16.15
N ALA A 109 23.14 -23.12 -17.40
CA ALA A 109 24.08 -23.48 -18.46
C ALA A 109 25.48 -22.84 -18.40
N PHE A 110 25.72 -21.84 -17.55
CA PHE A 110 27.02 -21.13 -17.48
C PHE A 110 27.99 -21.67 -16.42
N ARG A 111 27.59 -22.68 -15.64
CA ARG A 111 28.47 -23.31 -14.63
C ARG A 111 29.68 -24.06 -15.23
N SER A 112 29.91 -24.01 -16.54
CA SER A 112 30.80 -24.94 -17.23
C SER A 112 31.62 -24.38 -18.39
N ASP A 113 31.61 -23.08 -18.69
CA ASP A 113 32.39 -22.53 -19.82
C ASP A 113 33.78 -22.05 -19.33
N PRO A 114 34.86 -22.83 -19.52
CA PRO A 114 36.18 -22.48 -19.03
C PRO A 114 36.71 -21.22 -19.76
N GLY A 115 36.81 -20.11 -19.04
CA GLY A 115 37.35 -18.83 -19.54
C GLY A 115 36.41 -17.64 -19.42
N VAL A 116 35.14 -17.84 -19.05
CA VAL A 116 34.21 -16.76 -18.73
C VAL A 116 34.29 -16.46 -17.22
N PRO A 117 34.47 -15.20 -16.79
CA PRO A 117 34.43 -14.84 -15.37
C PRO A 117 33.10 -15.24 -14.73
N SER A 118 33.17 -15.74 -13.50
CA SER A 118 32.00 -16.19 -12.75
C SER A 118 31.12 -14.99 -12.35
N PRO A 119 29.89 -14.85 -12.87
CA PRO A 119 29.03 -13.72 -12.54
C PRO A 119 28.67 -13.69 -11.05
N ILE A 120 28.56 -14.87 -10.44
CA ILE A 120 28.27 -14.99 -9.01
C ILE A 120 29.43 -14.46 -8.16
N GLU A 121 30.69 -14.71 -8.51
CA GLU A 121 31.84 -14.18 -7.76
C GLU A 121 31.88 -12.64 -7.80
N MET A 122 31.50 -12.05 -8.94
CA MET A 122 31.40 -10.59 -9.08
C MET A 122 30.29 -10.02 -8.21
N LEU A 123 29.10 -10.62 -8.27
CA LEU A 123 27.95 -10.20 -7.46
C LEU A 123 28.21 -10.39 -5.96
N GLN A 124 28.92 -11.46 -5.58
CA GLN A 124 29.40 -11.66 -4.20
C GLN A 124 30.34 -10.54 -3.76
N SER A 125 31.26 -10.11 -4.63
CA SER A 125 32.14 -8.96 -4.32
C SER A 125 31.34 -7.67 -4.09
N VAL A 126 30.27 -7.42 -4.85
CA VAL A 126 29.37 -6.28 -4.62
C VAL A 126 28.68 -6.40 -3.24
N CYS A 127 28.15 -7.59 -2.91
CA CYS A 127 27.50 -7.86 -1.62
C CYS A 127 28.46 -7.74 -0.41
N GLU A 128 29.73 -8.07 -0.61
CA GLU A 128 30.75 -8.02 0.44
C GLU A 128 31.33 -6.62 0.64
N GLN A 129 31.57 -5.87 -0.44
CA GLN A 129 32.31 -4.62 -0.39
C GLN A 129 31.42 -3.37 -0.49
N VAL A 130 30.48 -3.36 -1.44
CA VAL A 130 29.67 -2.18 -1.77
C VAL A 130 28.49 -2.07 -0.83
N PHE A 131 27.76 -3.16 -0.60
CA PHE A 131 26.54 -3.15 0.21
C PHE A 131 26.73 -2.58 1.63
N PRO A 132 27.74 -2.99 2.42
CA PRO A 132 27.93 -2.41 3.76
C PRO A 132 28.22 -0.90 3.73
N ARG A 133 28.96 -0.43 2.71
CA ARG A 133 29.24 1.01 2.54
C ARG A 133 27.99 1.77 2.12
N TYR A 134 27.15 1.17 1.27
CA TYR A 134 25.88 1.75 0.86
C TYR A 134 24.96 1.93 2.07
N VAL A 135 24.81 0.91 2.91
CA VAL A 135 24.03 0.99 4.15
C VAL A 135 24.59 2.07 5.07
N GLN A 136 25.91 2.14 5.26
CA GLN A 136 26.53 3.21 6.07
C GLN A 136 26.22 4.60 5.51
N PHE A 137 26.41 4.80 4.21
CA PHE A 137 26.08 6.06 3.54
C PHE A 137 24.62 6.46 3.79
N ARG A 138 23.66 5.54 3.61
CA ARG A 138 22.23 5.80 3.81
C ARG A 138 21.90 6.16 5.27
N LEU A 139 22.53 5.51 6.24
CA LEU A 139 22.36 5.84 7.65
C LEU A 139 22.88 7.26 7.99
N GLU A 140 24.05 7.63 7.45
CA GLU A 140 24.63 8.96 7.68
C GLU A 140 23.85 10.07 6.98
N LYS A 141 23.38 9.82 5.74
CA LYS A 141 22.52 10.72 4.98
C LYS A 141 21.23 11.01 5.74
N ALA A 142 20.47 9.98 6.09
CA ALA A 142 19.20 10.14 6.81
C ALA A 142 19.37 10.86 8.15
N THR A 143 20.45 10.55 8.89
CA THR A 143 20.77 11.25 10.14
C THR A 143 21.06 12.74 9.92
N ALA A 144 21.85 13.06 8.90
CA ALA A 144 22.21 14.44 8.60
C ALA A 144 20.99 15.26 8.14
N GLU A 145 20.15 14.68 7.29
CA GLU A 145 18.90 15.30 6.81
C GLU A 145 17.92 15.53 7.95
N GLY A 146 17.63 14.51 8.76
CA GLY A 146 16.71 14.65 9.91
C GLY A 146 17.17 15.71 10.92
N LEU A 147 18.48 15.82 11.18
CA LEU A 147 19.03 16.88 12.03
C LEU A 147 18.93 18.27 11.39
N TRP A 148 19.09 18.35 10.07
CA TRP A 148 18.98 19.60 9.33
C TRP A 148 17.53 20.11 9.33
N THR A 149 16.55 19.24 9.06
CA THR A 149 15.10 19.52 9.14
C THR A 149 14.73 20.01 10.55
N LEU A 150 15.23 19.33 11.59
CA LEU A 150 15.03 19.75 12.98
C LEU A 150 15.59 21.16 13.27
N SER A 151 16.69 21.53 12.61
CA SER A 151 17.37 22.82 12.84
C SER A 151 16.77 24.00 12.07
N ASN A 152 16.15 23.75 10.91
CA ASN A 152 15.66 24.80 10.01
C ASN A 152 14.14 24.94 9.98
N ASP A 153 13.39 24.07 10.67
CA ASP A 153 11.92 24.10 10.72
C ASP A 153 11.28 24.06 9.31
N GLU A 154 12.00 23.48 8.35
CA GLU A 154 11.54 23.29 6.98
C GLU A 154 10.82 21.95 6.89
N ASN A 155 9.59 21.98 6.38
CA ASN A 155 8.72 20.82 6.23
C ASN A 155 8.79 20.30 4.78
N ASP A 156 10.00 20.25 4.22
CA ASP A 156 10.25 19.75 2.86
C ASP A 156 10.29 18.22 2.88
N ALA A 157 9.11 17.62 2.95
CA ALA A 157 8.90 16.24 2.51
C ALA A 157 8.65 16.27 0.99
N ASP A 158 9.22 15.30 0.25
CA ASP A 158 8.59 14.68 -0.93
C ASP A 158 9.40 14.58 -2.25
N ILE A 159 10.61 15.15 -2.41
CA ILE A 159 11.33 15.00 -3.70
C ILE A 159 12.50 14.01 -3.65
N GLY A 160 13.09 13.73 -2.49
CA GLY A 160 14.27 12.85 -2.37
C GLY A 160 14.00 11.39 -2.00
N GLU A 161 12.79 11.03 -1.58
CA GLU A 161 12.51 9.70 -0.99
C GLU A 161 12.18 8.62 -2.03
N VAL A 162 11.58 8.99 -3.16
CA VAL A 162 11.18 8.05 -4.23
C VAL A 162 12.40 7.41 -4.90
N ASP A 163 13.38 8.23 -5.31
CA ASP A 163 14.63 7.74 -5.93
C ASP A 163 15.42 6.85 -4.94
N ALA A 164 15.38 7.20 -3.66
CA ALA A 164 16.06 6.47 -2.61
C ALA A 164 15.41 5.10 -2.34
N ALA A 165 14.10 4.97 -2.51
CA ALA A 165 13.38 3.70 -2.41
C ALA A 165 13.72 2.77 -3.58
N GLU A 166 13.73 3.28 -4.81
CA GLU A 166 14.08 2.51 -6.01
C GLU A 166 15.52 1.96 -5.93
N GLN A 167 16.48 2.80 -5.54
CA GLN A 167 17.86 2.35 -5.33
C GLN A 167 17.95 1.24 -4.27
N MET A 168 17.26 1.40 -3.14
CA MET A 168 17.27 0.40 -2.07
C MET A 168 16.69 -0.93 -2.55
N HIS A 169 15.62 -0.89 -3.35
CA HIS A 169 15.05 -2.06 -4.00
C HIS A 169 16.07 -2.79 -4.87
N ARG A 170 16.75 -2.08 -5.79
CA ARG A 170 17.78 -2.66 -6.69
C ARG A 170 18.95 -3.25 -5.91
N VAL A 171 19.46 -2.53 -4.90
CA VAL A 171 20.55 -3.00 -4.02
C VAL A 171 20.16 -4.29 -3.32
N CYS A 172 18.96 -4.32 -2.73
CA CYS A 172 18.44 -5.50 -2.06
C CYS A 172 18.28 -6.68 -3.01
N GLN A 173 17.78 -6.46 -4.23
CA GLN A 173 17.65 -7.46 -5.30
C GLN A 173 19.01 -8.09 -5.64
N VAL A 174 20.06 -7.28 -5.81
CA VAL A 174 21.44 -7.77 -6.00
C VAL A 174 21.90 -8.61 -4.80
N CYS A 175 21.61 -8.15 -3.58
CA CYS A 175 22.04 -8.84 -2.36
C CYS A 175 21.33 -10.17 -2.10
N ARG A 176 20.25 -10.49 -2.82
CA ARG A 176 19.60 -11.81 -2.80
C ARG A 176 20.46 -12.91 -3.41
N VAL A 177 21.55 -12.56 -4.12
CA VAL A 177 22.57 -13.51 -4.59
C VAL A 177 23.31 -14.19 -3.43
N GLU A 178 23.49 -13.51 -2.30
CA GLU A 178 24.05 -14.06 -1.06
C GLU A 178 23.02 -14.01 0.09
N PRO A 179 21.88 -14.70 -0.02
CA PRO A 179 20.73 -14.42 0.82
C PRO A 179 21.01 -14.71 2.31
N LEU A 180 21.80 -15.75 2.62
CA LEU A 180 22.19 -16.09 3.99
C LEU A 180 23.08 -15.02 4.63
N LYS A 181 24.18 -14.63 3.99
CA LYS A 181 25.12 -13.64 4.53
C LYS A 181 24.47 -12.26 4.64
N THR A 182 23.69 -11.86 3.64
CA THR A 182 22.97 -10.58 3.65
C THR A 182 21.94 -10.55 4.76
N ALA A 183 21.11 -11.58 4.89
CA ALA A 183 20.13 -11.68 5.97
C ALA A 183 20.81 -11.61 7.35
N GLN A 184 21.99 -12.20 7.50
CA GLN A 184 22.75 -12.16 8.75
C GLN A 184 23.23 -10.75 9.07
N LYS A 185 23.80 -10.05 8.09
CA LYS A 185 24.22 -8.64 8.26
C LYS A 185 23.04 -7.74 8.62
N ILE A 186 21.89 -7.91 7.96
CA ILE A 186 20.66 -7.16 8.26
C ILE A 186 20.18 -7.47 9.68
N TYR A 187 20.14 -8.74 10.06
CA TYR A 187 19.72 -9.16 11.40
C TYR A 187 20.64 -8.57 12.49
N GLU A 188 21.95 -8.66 12.31
CA GLU A 188 22.94 -8.09 13.23
C GLU A 188 22.81 -6.56 13.30
N GLY A 189 22.70 -5.87 12.15
CA GLY A 189 22.54 -4.41 12.11
C GLY A 189 21.26 -3.90 12.79
N LEU A 190 20.19 -4.69 12.77
CA LEU A 190 18.92 -4.34 13.42
C LEU A 190 18.85 -4.74 14.89
N PHE A 191 19.28 -5.95 15.23
CA PHE A 191 18.96 -6.60 16.50
C PHE A 191 20.18 -7.01 17.33
N ASP A 192 21.42 -6.73 16.91
CA ASP A 192 22.59 -6.98 17.75
C ASP A 192 22.44 -6.30 19.13
N GLU A 193 22.85 -7.01 20.19
CA GLU A 193 22.64 -6.54 21.57
C GLU A 193 23.46 -5.30 21.91
N LYS A 194 24.57 -5.07 21.19
CA LYS A 194 25.51 -3.97 21.46
C LYS A 194 25.31 -2.78 20.53
N SER A 195 24.86 -3.03 19.31
CA SER A 195 24.88 -2.04 18.22
C SER A 195 23.69 -2.10 17.27
N GLY A 196 22.71 -2.98 17.55
CA GLY A 196 21.52 -3.11 16.73
C GLY A 196 20.62 -1.89 16.84
N VAL A 197 20.20 -1.32 15.71
CA VAL A 197 19.44 -0.06 15.68
C VAL A 197 18.12 -0.17 16.47
N ILE A 198 17.39 -1.29 16.37
CA ILE A 198 16.16 -1.51 17.14
C ILE A 198 16.50 -1.68 18.63
N THR A 199 17.54 -2.44 18.95
CA THR A 199 17.99 -2.64 20.34
C THR A 199 18.34 -1.30 21.00
N GLU A 200 19.11 -0.47 20.31
CA GLU A 200 19.51 0.87 20.75
C GLU A 200 18.31 1.79 20.95
N PHE A 201 17.35 1.78 20.02
CA PHE A 201 16.12 2.57 20.13
C PHE A 201 15.26 2.12 21.31
N CYS A 202 15.00 0.82 21.44
CA CYS A 202 14.22 0.28 22.56
C CYS A 202 14.88 0.58 23.92
N ALA A 203 16.23 0.52 24.00
CA ALA A 203 16.97 0.89 25.21
C ALA A 203 16.84 2.38 25.52
N PHE A 204 16.93 3.24 24.50
CA PHE A 204 16.76 4.70 24.64
C PHE A 204 15.37 5.05 25.18
N VAL A 205 14.31 4.52 24.57
CA VAL A 205 12.93 4.77 24.99
C VAL A 205 12.68 4.32 26.44
N LYS A 206 13.26 3.19 26.85
CA LYS A 206 13.14 2.71 28.24
C LYS A 206 13.87 3.62 29.23
N ALA A 207 14.99 4.21 28.83
CA ALA A 207 15.80 5.11 29.67
C ALA A 207 15.21 6.53 29.78
N ASP A 208 14.54 7.02 28.73
CA ASP A 208 14.00 8.39 28.65
C ASP A 208 12.92 8.71 29.69
N ARG A 209 12.36 7.70 30.37
CA ARG A 209 11.50 7.86 31.56
C ARG A 209 12.16 8.60 32.74
N GLN A 210 13.46 8.95 32.66
CA GLN A 210 14.25 9.53 33.74
C GLN A 210 14.53 11.05 33.64
N GLY A 211 13.96 11.77 32.66
CA GLY A 211 13.83 13.24 32.68
C GLY A 211 15.13 14.04 32.57
N VAL A 212 15.80 14.01 31.41
CA VAL A 212 16.96 14.85 31.09
C VAL A 212 16.58 15.92 30.03
N THR A 213 17.45 16.89 29.73
CA THR A 213 17.17 18.11 28.95
C THR A 213 16.65 17.91 27.51
N ARG A 214 15.51 18.56 27.19
CA ARG A 214 14.72 18.39 25.95
C ARG A 214 15.47 18.46 24.61
N HIS A 215 16.34 19.45 24.38
CA HIS A 215 16.93 19.63 23.03
C HIS A 215 17.98 18.57 22.65
N ALA A 216 18.89 18.21 23.57
CA ALA A 216 19.88 17.16 23.29
C ALA A 216 19.22 15.77 23.18
N GLN A 217 18.10 15.56 23.86
CA GLN A 217 17.29 14.36 23.71
C GLN A 217 16.58 14.31 22.35
N GLN A 218 16.09 15.45 21.84
CA GLN A 218 15.40 15.51 20.56
C GLN A 218 16.30 15.18 19.37
N ALA A 219 17.51 15.75 19.30
CA ALA A 219 18.48 15.41 18.26
C ALA A 219 18.90 13.92 18.33
N ALA A 220 19.05 13.39 19.55
CA ALA A 220 19.39 11.99 19.79
C ALA A 220 18.23 11.04 19.44
N LEU A 221 16.98 11.48 19.60
CA LEU A 221 15.79 10.76 19.20
C LEU A 221 15.66 10.74 17.67
N VAL A 222 15.76 11.90 17.01
CA VAL A 222 15.70 12.02 15.54
C VAL A 222 16.73 11.12 14.88
N THR A 223 17.99 11.19 15.33
CA THR A 223 19.07 10.31 14.82
C THR A 223 18.69 8.82 14.90
N ARG A 224 18.05 8.39 15.99
CA ARG A 224 17.66 6.98 16.16
C ARG A 224 16.45 6.62 15.30
N LEU A 225 15.48 7.52 15.17
CA LEU A 225 14.30 7.32 14.32
C LEU A 225 14.71 7.21 12.85
N GLU A 226 15.59 8.08 12.36
CA GLU A 226 16.08 8.01 10.97
C GLU A 226 16.85 6.73 10.69
N ARG A 227 17.75 6.34 11.59
CA ARG A 227 18.49 5.07 11.46
C ARG A 227 17.55 3.86 11.52
N LEU A 228 16.53 3.91 12.38
CA LEU A 228 15.52 2.87 12.50
C LEU A 228 14.71 2.74 11.21
N ARG A 229 14.28 3.86 10.62
CA ARG A 229 13.57 3.90 9.34
C ARG A 229 14.38 3.22 8.24
N VAL A 230 15.62 3.67 8.01
CA VAL A 230 16.52 3.08 7.00
C VAL A 230 16.76 1.59 7.23
N GLY A 231 16.93 1.18 8.50
CA GLY A 231 17.11 -0.23 8.84
C GLY A 231 15.88 -1.08 8.54
N LEU A 232 14.68 -0.56 8.84
CA LEU A 232 13.41 -1.23 8.54
C LEU A 232 13.18 -1.31 7.04
N ASP A 233 13.41 -0.23 6.29
CA ASP A 233 13.31 -0.21 4.82
C ASP A 233 14.24 -1.23 4.18
N LEU A 234 15.50 -1.30 4.64
CA LEU A 234 16.45 -2.27 4.15
C LEU A 234 15.95 -3.71 4.35
N ALA A 235 15.41 -4.01 5.53
CA ALA A 235 14.82 -5.32 5.79
C ALA A 235 13.58 -5.56 4.92
N THR A 236 12.71 -4.56 4.74
CA THR A 236 11.53 -4.61 3.89
C THR A 236 11.90 -4.97 2.45
N TYR A 237 12.73 -4.16 1.80
CA TYR A 237 13.12 -4.38 0.40
C TYR A 237 13.91 -5.67 0.21
N PHE A 238 14.75 -6.06 1.17
CA PHE A 238 15.44 -7.34 1.09
C PHE A 238 14.46 -8.50 1.12
N MET A 239 13.56 -8.52 2.12
CA MET A 239 12.67 -9.64 2.37
C MET A 239 11.46 -9.70 1.44
N THR A 240 11.01 -8.61 0.80
CA THR A 240 9.69 -8.58 0.15
C THR A 240 9.76 -8.21 -1.33
N LEU A 241 8.76 -8.66 -2.08
CA LEU A 241 8.51 -8.22 -3.45
C LEU A 241 7.65 -6.97 -3.47
N ASP A 242 7.55 -6.35 -4.64
CA ASP A 242 6.61 -5.26 -4.83
C ASP A 242 5.19 -5.79 -4.77
N PRO A 243 4.26 -5.16 -4.00
CA PRO A 243 2.87 -5.59 -3.95
C PRO A 243 2.23 -5.70 -5.34
N ALA A 244 2.63 -4.84 -6.28
CA ALA A 244 2.11 -4.85 -7.65
C ALA A 244 2.54 -6.10 -8.44
N THR A 245 3.72 -6.66 -8.16
CA THR A 245 4.24 -7.86 -8.86
C THR A 245 4.07 -9.14 -8.06
N ALA A 246 3.87 -9.05 -6.74
CA ALA A 246 3.85 -10.19 -5.82
C ALA A 246 2.77 -11.25 -6.09
N ALA A 247 1.67 -10.88 -6.76
CA ALA A 247 0.61 -11.83 -7.12
C ALA A 247 1.02 -12.82 -8.23
N GLU A 248 1.90 -12.37 -9.13
CA GLU A 248 2.31 -13.10 -10.33
C GLU A 248 3.67 -13.79 -10.15
N GLU A 249 4.52 -13.23 -9.30
CA GLU A 249 5.88 -13.71 -9.06
C GLU A 249 5.94 -14.82 -8.00
N PRO A 250 6.89 -15.77 -8.12
CA PRO A 250 7.17 -16.70 -7.04
C PRO A 250 7.73 -15.96 -5.83
N PRO A 251 7.72 -16.57 -4.62
CA PRO A 251 8.11 -15.88 -3.40
C PRO A 251 9.55 -15.36 -3.50
N PRO A 252 9.88 -14.26 -2.81
CA PRO A 252 11.23 -13.72 -2.83
C PRO A 252 12.21 -14.84 -2.44
N PHE A 253 13.36 -14.87 -3.11
CA PHE A 253 14.42 -15.87 -2.93
C PHE A 253 14.18 -17.28 -3.49
N SER A 254 13.01 -17.59 -4.05
CA SER A 254 12.71 -18.93 -4.58
C SER A 254 13.79 -19.47 -5.53
N ASP A 255 14.27 -18.65 -6.47
CA ASP A 255 15.32 -19.07 -7.40
C ASP A 255 16.74 -18.98 -6.83
N HIS A 256 16.98 -18.07 -5.89
CA HIS A 256 18.29 -17.89 -5.27
C HIS A 256 18.63 -19.02 -4.29
N VAL A 257 17.64 -19.49 -3.53
CA VAL A 257 17.83 -20.55 -2.54
C VAL A 257 17.97 -21.92 -3.21
N ASN A 258 17.38 -22.13 -4.39
CA ASN A 258 17.62 -23.33 -5.20
C ASN A 258 19.10 -23.52 -5.57
N ASN A 259 19.89 -22.45 -5.55
CA ASN A 259 21.33 -22.49 -5.82
C ASN A 259 22.20 -22.76 -4.58
N LEU A 260 21.61 -22.79 -3.38
CA LEU A 260 22.33 -23.08 -2.14
C LEU A 260 22.37 -24.59 -1.83
N PRO A 261 23.43 -25.08 -1.14
CA PRO A 261 23.38 -26.39 -0.50
C PRO A 261 22.19 -26.46 0.48
N ALA A 262 21.58 -27.65 0.64
CA ALA A 262 20.41 -27.84 1.50
C ALA A 262 20.59 -27.32 2.94
N GLU A 263 21.78 -27.49 3.52
CA GLU A 263 22.12 -26.94 4.84
C GLU A 263 22.10 -25.40 4.86
N GLY A 264 22.62 -24.77 3.80
CA GLY A 264 22.62 -23.31 3.64
C GLY A 264 21.22 -22.74 3.42
N ALA A 265 20.41 -23.42 2.61
CA ALA A 265 19.00 -23.10 2.42
C ALA A 265 18.21 -23.17 3.74
N HIS A 266 18.41 -24.23 4.53
CA HIS A 266 17.78 -24.39 5.84
C HIS A 266 18.19 -23.28 6.82
N ALA A 267 19.49 -22.98 6.92
CA ALA A 267 20.00 -21.91 7.77
C ALA A 267 19.43 -20.54 7.37
N PHE A 268 19.31 -20.27 6.07
CA PHE A 268 18.72 -19.04 5.57
C PHE A 268 17.26 -18.90 6.00
N TYR A 269 16.43 -19.94 5.82
CA TYR A 269 15.02 -19.86 6.23
C TYR A 269 14.83 -19.71 7.73
N GLN A 270 15.66 -20.35 8.56
CA GLN A 270 15.63 -20.12 10.01
C GLN A 270 15.95 -18.66 10.36
N LEU A 271 16.92 -18.07 9.67
CA LEU A 271 17.33 -16.69 9.88
C LEU A 271 16.29 -15.69 9.38
N LEU A 272 15.71 -15.93 8.21
CA LEU A 272 14.57 -15.17 7.70
C LEU A 272 13.42 -15.24 8.68
N HIS A 273 13.12 -16.44 9.20
CA HIS A 273 12.06 -16.62 10.19
C HIS A 273 12.31 -15.79 11.45
N ARG A 274 13.56 -15.85 11.95
CA ARG A 274 13.98 -15.08 13.12
C ARG A 274 13.90 -13.58 12.88
N LEU A 275 14.33 -13.10 11.71
CA LEU A 275 14.28 -11.70 11.32
C LEU A 275 12.83 -11.19 11.31
N THR A 276 11.94 -11.90 10.63
CA THR A 276 10.50 -11.59 10.57
C THR A 276 9.85 -11.60 11.95
N SER A 277 10.11 -12.64 12.77
CA SER A 277 9.56 -12.74 14.13
C SER A 277 10.05 -11.63 15.06
N SER A 278 11.32 -11.21 14.94
CA SER A 278 11.87 -10.08 15.69
C SER A 278 11.25 -8.74 15.26
N ILE A 279 10.99 -8.54 13.97
CA ILE A 279 10.30 -7.34 13.46
C ILE A 279 8.85 -7.31 13.97
N PHE A 280 8.12 -8.42 13.94
CA PHE A 280 6.77 -8.46 14.50
C PHE A 280 6.74 -8.23 16.02
N SER A 281 7.76 -8.70 16.74
CA SER A 281 7.92 -8.37 18.16
C SER A 281 8.18 -6.88 18.38
N PHE A 282 8.90 -6.23 17.46
CA PHE A 282 9.09 -4.78 17.49
C PHE A 282 7.79 -4.01 17.17
N ILE A 283 6.98 -4.50 16.22
CA ILE A 283 5.64 -3.94 15.97
C ILE A 283 4.79 -4.02 17.23
N ASP A 284 4.73 -5.16 17.92
CA ASP A 284 3.96 -5.29 19.17
C ASP A 284 4.46 -4.32 20.26
N PHE A 285 5.78 -4.13 20.35
CA PHE A 285 6.39 -3.12 21.23
C PHE A 285 5.92 -1.69 20.90
N GLU A 286 5.95 -1.29 19.63
CA GLU A 286 5.47 0.05 19.21
C GLU A 286 3.96 0.20 19.41
N MET A 287 3.16 -0.82 19.10
CA MET A 287 1.71 -0.80 19.32
C MET A 287 1.36 -0.70 20.81
N ALA A 288 2.12 -1.36 21.70
CA ALA A 288 1.95 -1.21 23.13
C ALA A 288 2.23 0.21 23.63
N ARG A 289 3.18 0.91 22.99
CA ARG A 289 3.49 2.32 23.28
C ARG A 289 2.42 3.25 22.74
N LEU A 290 1.99 3.03 21.50
CA LEU A 290 0.92 3.78 20.85
C LEU A 290 -0.38 3.70 21.67
N ARG A 291 -0.74 2.52 22.18
CA ARG A 291 -1.89 2.32 23.09
C ARG A 291 -1.78 3.07 24.41
N GLN A 292 -0.57 3.23 24.94
CA GLN A 292 -0.34 3.91 26.23
C GLN A 292 -0.45 5.43 26.08
N ASP A 293 0.20 5.99 25.05
CA ASP A 293 0.18 7.42 24.76
C ASP A 293 0.45 7.67 23.26
N PRO A 294 -0.61 7.88 22.45
CA PRO A 294 -0.45 8.18 21.03
C PRO A 294 0.26 9.50 20.74
N ASN A 295 0.34 10.41 21.71
CA ASN A 295 0.95 11.74 21.55
C ASN A 295 2.35 11.82 22.15
N ALA A 296 2.93 10.69 22.59
CA ALA A 296 4.28 10.67 23.11
C ALA A 296 5.28 11.07 22.02
N GLU A 297 6.18 12.01 22.29
CA GLU A 297 7.20 12.49 21.34
C GLU A 297 8.07 11.37 20.77
N THR A 298 8.21 10.27 21.51
CA THR A 298 9.00 9.11 21.12
C THR A 298 8.25 8.14 20.19
N VAL A 299 6.94 8.33 19.99
CA VAL A 299 6.10 7.56 19.05
C VAL A 299 6.05 8.36 17.74
N SER A 300 6.69 7.84 16.70
CA SER A 300 6.80 8.51 15.41
C SER A 300 5.78 7.96 14.41
N PRO A 301 4.89 8.79 13.85
CA PRO A 301 4.00 8.40 12.75
C PRO A 301 4.76 7.79 11.56
N TYR A 302 5.92 8.35 11.20
CA TYR A 302 6.75 7.86 10.10
C TYR A 302 7.29 6.44 10.33
N ILE A 303 7.62 6.08 11.59
CA ILE A 303 8.02 4.70 11.91
C ILE A 303 6.82 3.76 11.78
N HIS A 304 5.63 4.17 12.24
CA HIS A 304 4.44 3.38 12.06
C HIS A 304 4.05 3.22 10.59
N GLU A 305 4.22 4.25 9.78
CA GLU A 305 4.06 4.19 8.33
C GLU A 305 5.04 3.20 7.70
N THR A 306 6.33 3.29 8.05
CA THR A 306 7.37 2.35 7.59
C THR A 306 7.02 0.91 7.96
N LEU A 307 6.52 0.69 9.18
CA LEU A 307 6.07 -0.63 9.64
C LEU A 307 4.81 -1.10 8.92
N ALA A 308 3.87 -0.20 8.62
CA ALA A 308 2.67 -0.53 7.84
C ALA A 308 3.04 -0.90 6.39
N TYR A 309 3.95 -0.16 5.76
CA TYR A 309 4.49 -0.47 4.44
C TYR A 309 5.22 -1.82 4.41
N LEU A 310 6.03 -2.10 5.44
CA LEU A 310 6.65 -3.42 5.61
C LEU A 310 5.59 -4.52 5.66
N VAL A 311 4.56 -4.33 6.49
CA VAL A 311 3.46 -5.28 6.64
C VAL A 311 2.71 -5.48 5.33
N GLU A 312 2.45 -4.42 4.57
CA GLU A 312 1.80 -4.48 3.26
C GLU A 312 2.58 -5.39 2.30
N ARG A 313 3.87 -5.09 2.10
CA ARG A 313 4.74 -5.88 1.21
C ARG A 313 4.92 -7.30 1.72
N TRP A 314 5.00 -7.49 3.03
CA TRP A 314 5.06 -8.81 3.65
C TRP A 314 3.78 -9.61 3.38
N CYS A 315 2.61 -8.99 3.47
CA CYS A 315 1.34 -9.62 3.16
C CYS A 315 1.31 -10.08 1.69
N GLY A 316 1.65 -9.20 0.74
CA GLY A 316 1.72 -9.58 -0.68
C GLY A 316 2.73 -10.70 -0.95
N SER A 317 3.87 -10.69 -0.26
CA SER A 317 4.98 -11.63 -0.50
C SER A 317 4.84 -12.99 0.19
N TYR A 318 4.04 -13.09 1.25
CA TYR A 318 4.07 -14.26 2.13
C TYR A 318 2.70 -14.70 2.66
N LEU A 319 1.73 -13.79 2.81
CA LEU A 319 0.44 -14.12 3.38
C LEU A 319 -0.39 -14.94 2.40
N CYS A 320 -0.82 -16.12 2.86
CA CYS A 320 -1.68 -17.05 2.10
C CYS A 320 -1.17 -17.36 0.69
N GLN A 321 0.16 -17.26 0.46
CA GLN A 321 0.74 -17.76 -0.77
C GLN A 321 0.41 -19.23 -0.91
N ASN A 322 -0.07 -19.59 -2.09
CA ASN A 322 -0.55 -20.92 -2.37
C ASN A 322 0.58 -21.93 -2.11
N LEU A 323 0.54 -22.63 -0.96
CA LEU A 323 1.53 -23.63 -0.58
C LEU A 323 1.65 -24.72 -1.66
N TYR A 324 0.64 -24.91 -2.52
CA TYR A 324 0.73 -25.78 -3.69
C TYR A 324 1.61 -25.22 -4.82
N LYS A 325 1.72 -23.90 -4.98
CA LYS A 325 2.73 -23.27 -5.87
C LYS A 325 4.13 -23.52 -5.33
N LEU A 326 4.33 -23.37 -4.02
CA LEU A 326 5.59 -23.68 -3.33
C LEU A 326 5.94 -25.18 -3.39
N ALA A 327 4.95 -26.07 -3.29
CA ALA A 327 5.14 -27.52 -3.36
C ALA A 327 5.61 -28.02 -4.75
N LYS A 328 5.46 -27.20 -5.80
CA LYS A 328 5.97 -27.50 -7.14
C LYS A 328 7.43 -27.09 -7.34
N LEU A 329 8.03 -26.39 -6.38
CA LEU A 329 9.42 -25.96 -6.47
C LEU A 329 10.38 -27.09 -6.06
N PRO A 330 11.58 -27.19 -6.67
CA PRO A 330 12.56 -28.24 -6.36
C PRO A 330 12.99 -28.30 -4.89
N ALA A 331 12.87 -27.20 -4.15
CA ALA A 331 13.18 -27.09 -2.72
C ALA A 331 11.94 -27.14 -1.79
N SER A 332 10.81 -27.69 -2.27
CA SER A 332 9.52 -27.74 -1.55
C SER A 332 9.65 -28.25 -0.11
N ASP A 333 10.49 -29.26 0.12
CA ASP A 333 10.65 -29.92 1.42
C ASP A 333 11.30 -29.01 2.48
N LEU A 334 12.04 -27.98 2.05
CA LEU A 334 12.64 -26.95 2.90
C LEU A 334 11.77 -25.70 3.00
N LEU A 335 11.11 -25.34 1.88
CA LEU A 335 10.23 -24.19 1.76
C LEU A 335 8.95 -24.35 2.58
N ILE A 336 8.30 -25.50 2.50
CA ILE A 336 6.99 -25.73 3.15
C ILE A 336 7.08 -25.57 4.68
N PRO A 337 8.06 -26.14 5.40
CA PRO A 337 8.16 -25.93 6.85
C PRO A 337 8.46 -24.48 7.23
N ALA A 338 9.28 -23.76 6.45
CA ALA A 338 9.60 -22.36 6.68
C ALA A 338 8.39 -21.44 6.46
N PHE A 339 7.61 -21.72 5.41
CA PHE A 339 6.39 -20.99 5.10
C PHE A 339 5.17 -21.48 5.88
N ALA A 340 5.17 -22.67 6.47
CA ALA A 340 4.11 -23.14 7.36
C ALA A 340 4.02 -22.32 8.66
N ALA A 341 5.09 -21.61 9.03
CA ALA A 341 5.05 -20.64 10.12
C ALA A 341 4.21 -19.39 9.77
N TYR A 342 3.97 -19.12 8.48
CA TYR A 342 3.38 -17.87 7.99
C TYR A 342 2.13 -18.06 7.14
N GLY A 343 2.02 -19.21 6.47
CA GLY A 343 0.88 -19.61 5.66
C GLY A 343 -0.17 -20.32 6.48
N VAL A 344 -1.41 -20.23 6.01
CA VAL A 344 -2.51 -21.02 6.55
C VAL A 344 -2.57 -22.35 5.80
N HIS A 345 -2.43 -23.45 6.52
CA HIS A 345 -2.47 -24.78 5.92
C HIS A 345 -3.84 -24.99 5.22
N PRO A 346 -3.88 -25.52 3.98
CA PRO A 346 -5.14 -25.70 3.24
C PRO A 346 -6.19 -26.51 4.02
N ASP A 347 -5.76 -27.58 4.70
CA ASP A 347 -6.65 -28.40 5.55
C ASP A 347 -7.30 -27.61 6.69
N PHE A 348 -6.71 -26.51 7.13
CA PHE A 348 -7.31 -25.64 8.15
C PHE A 348 -8.40 -24.75 7.56
N LEU A 349 -8.22 -24.26 6.32
CA LEU A 349 -9.22 -23.45 5.62
C LEU A 349 -10.54 -24.22 5.38
N VAL A 350 -10.49 -25.54 5.28
CA VAL A 350 -11.67 -26.41 5.10
C VAL A 350 -12.43 -26.64 6.41
N ARG A 351 -11.84 -26.34 7.57
CA ARG A 351 -12.54 -26.50 8.86
C ARG A 351 -13.58 -25.40 9.02
N ARG A 352 -14.72 -25.75 9.63
CA ARG A 352 -15.71 -24.75 10.01
C ARG A 352 -15.12 -23.81 11.08
N PRO A 353 -15.16 -22.48 10.87
CA PRO A 353 -14.75 -21.54 11.92
C PRO A 353 -15.68 -21.65 13.12
N GLU A 354 -15.12 -21.53 14.32
CA GLU A 354 -15.91 -21.32 15.53
C GLU A 354 -16.11 -19.81 15.72
N PRO A 355 -17.33 -19.27 15.55
CA PRO A 355 -17.60 -17.85 15.74
C PRO A 355 -17.55 -17.51 17.23
N SER A 356 -16.35 -17.22 17.73
CA SER A 356 -16.15 -16.92 19.14
C SER A 356 -14.96 -15.99 19.34
N VAL A 357 -15.20 -14.90 20.04
CA VAL A 357 -14.15 -13.97 20.54
C VAL A 357 -13.31 -14.64 21.63
N LYS A 358 -13.72 -15.80 22.16
CA LYS A 358 -13.06 -16.49 23.29
C LYS A 358 -12.08 -17.59 22.90
N VAL A 359 -11.83 -17.80 21.60
CA VAL A 359 -10.81 -18.77 21.18
C VAL A 359 -9.44 -18.27 21.63
N ASP A 360 -8.68 -19.13 22.32
CA ASP A 360 -7.31 -18.82 22.70
C ASP A 360 -6.46 -18.74 21.44
N VAL A 361 -5.90 -17.56 21.17
CA VAL A 361 -5.07 -17.32 19.99
C VAL A 361 -3.87 -18.27 19.97
N SER A 362 -3.33 -18.67 21.12
CA SER A 362 -2.18 -19.57 21.19
C SER A 362 -2.44 -20.99 20.69
N GLU A 363 -3.72 -21.40 20.59
CA GLU A 363 -4.14 -22.70 20.06
C GLU A 363 -4.33 -22.70 18.54
N LEU A 364 -4.34 -21.53 17.90
CA LEU A 364 -4.51 -21.41 16.44
C LEU A 364 -3.22 -21.78 15.69
N PRO A 365 -3.30 -22.18 14.41
CA PRO A 365 -2.10 -22.34 13.59
C PRO A 365 -1.29 -21.04 13.51
N PRO A 366 0.07 -21.11 13.46
CA PRO A 366 0.92 -19.92 13.45
C PRO A 366 0.54 -18.86 12.40
N GLY A 367 0.22 -19.26 11.16
CA GLY A 367 -0.23 -18.34 10.12
C GLY A 367 -1.54 -17.60 10.47
N VAL A 368 -2.46 -18.25 11.20
CA VAL A 368 -3.71 -17.64 11.66
C VAL A 368 -3.47 -16.73 12.87
N GLN A 369 -2.53 -17.08 13.75
CA GLN A 369 -2.09 -16.20 14.83
C GLN A 369 -1.49 -14.90 14.27
N GLN A 370 -0.63 -15.04 13.25
CA GLN A 370 -0.01 -13.90 12.56
C GLN A 370 -1.08 -13.05 11.87
N LEU A 371 -2.02 -13.66 11.14
CA LEU A 371 -3.13 -12.93 10.52
C LEU A 371 -3.98 -12.19 11.55
N ASN A 372 -4.31 -12.82 12.67
CA ASN A 372 -5.04 -12.19 13.77
C ASN A 372 -4.28 -10.99 14.37
N PHE A 373 -2.95 -11.12 14.52
CA PHE A 373 -2.09 -10.01 14.93
C PHE A 373 -2.13 -8.86 13.92
N LEU A 374 -1.95 -9.15 12.63
CA LEU A 374 -1.96 -8.15 11.57
C LEU A 374 -3.29 -7.39 11.49
N LEU A 375 -4.42 -8.11 11.54
CA LEU A 375 -5.75 -7.50 11.57
C LEU A 375 -5.93 -6.53 12.75
N LYS A 376 -5.47 -6.94 13.92
CA LYS A 376 -5.51 -6.11 15.13
C LYS A 376 -4.64 -4.87 14.99
N THR A 377 -3.40 -5.04 14.53
CA THR A 377 -2.46 -3.94 14.34
C THR A 377 -2.97 -2.93 13.31
N SER A 378 -3.50 -3.39 12.17
CA SER A 378 -4.12 -2.52 11.16
C SER A 378 -5.27 -1.70 11.72
N TYR A 379 -6.16 -2.31 12.49
CA TYR A 379 -7.24 -1.56 13.16
C TYR A 379 -6.69 -0.53 14.16
N GLU A 380 -5.73 -0.92 14.99
CA GLU A 380 -5.17 -0.05 16.01
C GLU A 380 -4.44 1.17 15.40
N TRP A 381 -3.73 1.00 14.27
CA TRP A 381 -3.16 2.15 13.54
C TRP A 381 -4.23 3.14 13.10
N LEU A 382 -5.30 2.67 12.46
CA LEU A 382 -6.42 3.52 12.03
C LEU A 382 -7.09 4.22 13.24
N ALA A 383 -7.22 3.50 14.37
CA ALA A 383 -7.92 4.01 15.55
C ALA A 383 -7.10 5.02 16.35
N TYR A 384 -5.78 4.83 16.47
CA TYR A 384 -4.91 5.67 17.29
C TYR A 384 -4.22 6.80 16.51
N LEU A 385 -4.02 6.63 15.19
CA LEU A 385 -3.39 7.62 14.30
C LEU A 385 -4.30 8.02 13.12
N PRO A 386 -5.58 8.39 13.34
CA PRO A 386 -6.54 8.62 12.25
C PRO A 386 -6.19 9.82 11.35
N HIS A 387 -5.30 10.71 11.81
CA HIS A 387 -4.94 11.96 11.12
C HIS A 387 -3.66 11.83 10.27
N GLN A 388 -3.14 10.63 10.05
CA GLN A 388 -1.92 10.38 9.29
C GLN A 388 -2.29 9.79 7.92
N PRO A 389 -2.35 10.58 6.83
CA PRO A 389 -2.86 10.12 5.53
C PRO A 389 -2.04 8.99 4.92
N SER A 390 -0.71 9.14 4.89
CA SER A 390 0.23 8.15 4.33
C SER A 390 0.16 6.80 5.07
N LEU A 391 0.14 6.84 6.41
CA LEU A 391 -0.09 5.65 7.23
C LEU A 391 -1.45 5.02 6.92
N ASN A 392 -2.53 5.82 6.83
CA ASN A 392 -3.85 5.29 6.50
C ASN A 392 -3.87 4.61 5.14
N GLU A 393 -3.18 5.16 4.13
CA GLU A 393 -3.05 4.56 2.80
C GLU A 393 -2.33 3.21 2.86
N ALA A 394 -1.17 3.14 3.53
CA ALA A 394 -0.43 1.88 3.72
C ALA A 394 -1.26 0.82 4.46
N VAL A 395 -2.01 1.23 5.50
CA VAL A 395 -2.89 0.32 6.24
C VAL A 395 -4.09 -0.14 5.40
N LEU A 396 -4.66 0.74 4.58
CA LEU A 396 -5.72 0.38 3.65
C LEU A 396 -5.23 -0.61 2.58
N ALA A 397 -4.01 -0.45 2.11
CA ALA A 397 -3.37 -1.41 1.21
C ALA A 397 -3.15 -2.78 1.88
N CYS A 398 -2.74 -2.79 3.16
CA CYS A 398 -2.67 -4.03 3.95
C CYS A 398 -4.03 -4.74 4.05
N LEU A 399 -5.10 -3.99 4.37
CA LEU A 399 -6.45 -4.54 4.49
C LEU A 399 -6.96 -5.09 3.14
N LYS A 400 -6.62 -4.42 2.04
CA LYS A 400 -6.91 -4.90 0.68
C LYS A 400 -6.15 -6.18 0.34
N ALA A 401 -4.87 -6.28 0.69
CA ALA A 401 -4.12 -7.53 0.53
C ALA A 401 -4.77 -8.69 1.33
N MET A 402 -5.33 -8.38 2.51
CA MET A 402 -6.06 -9.34 3.33
C MET A 402 -7.49 -9.66 2.82
N SER A 403 -8.08 -8.80 1.99
CA SER A 403 -9.43 -9.00 1.42
C SER A 403 -9.43 -9.82 0.12
N THR A 404 -8.26 -10.20 -0.40
CA THR A 404 -8.12 -10.90 -1.68
C THR A 404 -7.61 -12.34 -1.52
N ASN A 405 -7.80 -13.17 -2.55
CA ASN A 405 -7.40 -14.58 -2.60
C ASN A 405 -8.06 -15.41 -1.47
N GLU A 406 -7.37 -16.43 -0.93
CA GLU A 406 -7.87 -17.30 0.15
C GLU A 406 -7.72 -16.65 1.55
N THR A 407 -7.14 -15.45 1.65
CA THR A 407 -6.91 -14.78 2.94
C THR A 407 -8.20 -14.46 3.70
N PRO A 408 -9.31 -13.99 3.10
CA PRO A 408 -10.53 -13.70 3.84
C PRO A 408 -11.12 -14.95 4.48
N ARG A 409 -10.94 -16.12 3.85
CA ARG A 409 -11.32 -17.41 4.42
C ARG A 409 -10.52 -17.72 5.68
N ALA A 410 -9.22 -17.44 5.68
CA ALA A 410 -8.39 -17.53 6.89
C ALA A 410 -8.83 -16.53 7.98
N CYS A 411 -9.22 -15.31 7.59
CA CYS A 411 -9.70 -14.29 8.52
C CYS A 411 -10.91 -14.76 9.34
N LEU A 412 -11.78 -15.61 8.79
CA LEU A 412 -12.92 -16.17 9.53
C LEU A 412 -12.51 -16.99 10.76
N HIS A 413 -11.28 -17.50 10.79
CA HIS A 413 -10.72 -18.21 11.94
C HIS A 413 -10.05 -17.28 12.96
N CYS A 414 -9.89 -16.00 12.65
CA CYS A 414 -9.26 -15.03 13.55
C CYS A 414 -10.29 -14.52 14.57
N PRO A 415 -10.05 -14.63 15.89
CA PRO A 415 -10.94 -14.08 16.91
C PRO A 415 -11.17 -12.57 16.76
N PHE A 416 -10.13 -11.85 16.33
CA PHE A 416 -10.21 -10.42 16.11
C PHE A 416 -11.11 -10.04 14.92
N PHE A 417 -11.25 -10.89 13.90
CA PHE A 417 -12.20 -10.64 12.82
C PHE A 417 -13.65 -10.55 13.34
N TRP A 418 -14.04 -11.49 14.21
CA TRP A 418 -15.35 -11.49 14.84
C TRP A 418 -15.54 -10.31 15.79
N GLN A 419 -14.48 -9.97 16.55
CA GLN A 419 -14.49 -8.78 17.39
C GLN A 419 -14.66 -7.50 16.55
N LEU A 420 -13.98 -7.41 15.42
CA LEU A 420 -14.07 -6.28 14.49
C LEU A 420 -15.47 -6.17 13.88
N LEU A 421 -16.07 -7.29 13.47
CA LEU A 421 -17.44 -7.35 12.97
C LEU A 421 -18.43 -6.84 14.02
N GLU A 422 -18.28 -7.27 15.28
CA GLU A 422 -19.10 -6.80 16.40
C GLU A 422 -18.91 -5.30 16.67
N LEU A 423 -17.66 -4.84 16.76
CA LEU A 423 -17.33 -3.43 16.98
C LEU A 423 -17.89 -2.53 15.87
N HIS A 424 -17.77 -2.97 14.62
CA HIS A 424 -18.27 -2.25 13.45
C HIS A 424 -19.81 -2.19 13.48
N GLY A 425 -20.47 -3.31 13.78
CA GLY A 425 -21.94 -3.33 13.91
C GLY A 425 -22.46 -2.47 15.07
N GLN A 426 -21.78 -2.50 16.23
CA GLN A 426 -22.11 -1.63 17.35
C GLN A 426 -21.89 -0.15 17.02
N ALA A 427 -20.88 0.18 16.23
CA ALA A 427 -20.58 1.56 15.83
C ALA A 427 -21.71 2.15 14.99
N LEU A 428 -22.24 1.40 14.04
CA LEU A 428 -23.34 1.83 13.17
C LEU A 428 -24.64 2.09 13.95
N ARG A 429 -24.84 1.45 15.10
CA ARG A 429 -25.99 1.69 15.99
C ARG A 429 -25.91 2.98 16.80
N LEU A 430 -24.73 3.60 16.88
CA LEU A 430 -24.53 4.81 17.68
C LEU A 430 -24.85 6.06 16.87
N PRO A 431 -25.57 7.07 17.42
CA PRO A 431 -26.12 8.16 16.62
C PRO A 431 -25.04 8.99 15.90
N PHE A 432 -24.02 9.47 16.63
CA PHE A 432 -22.92 10.26 16.08
C PHE A 432 -21.62 10.01 16.85
N PRO A 433 -20.44 10.34 16.27
CA PRO A 433 -19.18 10.31 17.00
C PRO A 433 -19.26 11.25 18.21
N ASN A 434 -18.96 10.74 19.40
CA ASN A 434 -18.91 11.55 20.61
C ASN A 434 -17.57 12.32 20.64
N PRO A 435 -17.53 13.66 20.50
CA PRO A 435 -16.27 14.40 20.46
C PRO A 435 -15.51 14.40 21.80
N HIS A 436 -16.16 14.05 22.91
CA HIS A 436 -15.58 14.11 24.26
C HIS A 436 -14.90 12.82 24.71
N LEU A 437 -15.06 11.71 24.00
CA LEU A 437 -14.27 10.50 24.26
C LEU A 437 -12.81 10.80 23.91
N ARG A 438 -11.90 10.80 24.88
CA ARG A 438 -10.48 11.04 24.57
C ARG A 438 -9.92 9.85 23.76
N HIS A 439 -8.87 10.07 22.98
CA HIS A 439 -8.09 9.04 22.26
C HIS A 439 -7.49 7.94 23.17
N ALA A 440 -7.71 8.02 24.49
CA ALA A 440 -6.98 7.32 25.54
C ALA A 440 -7.83 6.25 26.27
N THR A 441 -8.80 5.62 25.61
CA THR A 441 -9.30 4.34 26.13
C THR A 441 -8.39 3.22 25.60
N PRO A 442 -7.67 2.50 26.48
CA PRO A 442 -6.82 1.37 26.07
C PRO A 442 -7.66 0.18 25.56
N GLU A 443 -8.98 0.21 25.78
CA GLU A 443 -9.92 -0.77 25.27
C GLU A 443 -10.54 -0.32 23.95
N LEU A 444 -10.68 -1.27 23.03
CA LEU A 444 -11.32 -1.09 21.73
C LEU A 444 -12.79 -0.72 21.96
N HIS A 445 -13.24 0.38 21.36
CA HIS A 445 -14.58 0.92 21.59
C HIS A 445 -15.27 1.28 20.27
N PRO A 446 -16.58 1.03 20.10
CA PRO A 446 -17.30 1.33 18.85
C PRO A 446 -17.20 2.80 18.39
N GLN A 447 -17.01 3.73 19.34
CA GLN A 447 -16.79 5.15 19.04
C GLN A 447 -15.46 5.44 18.31
N GLN A 448 -14.47 4.55 18.39
CA GLN A 448 -13.24 4.67 17.59
C GLN A 448 -13.53 4.39 16.11
N VAL A 449 -14.35 3.38 15.81
CA VAL A 449 -14.80 3.06 14.45
C VAL A 449 -15.52 4.25 13.82
N LEU A 450 -16.39 4.93 14.56
CA LEU A 450 -17.11 6.11 14.06
C LEU A 450 -16.22 7.32 13.75
N ARG A 451 -15.00 7.37 14.30
CA ARG A 451 -14.04 8.47 14.08
C ARG A 451 -13.12 8.23 12.89
N LEU A 452 -13.09 7.00 12.39
CA LEU A 452 -12.32 6.66 11.21
C LEU A 452 -12.85 7.48 10.02
N SER A 453 -11.94 7.85 9.12
CA SER A 453 -12.30 8.46 7.84
C SER A 453 -13.24 7.54 7.06
N ALA A 454 -13.98 8.11 6.10
CA ALA A 454 -14.84 7.32 5.23
C ALA A 454 -14.05 6.22 4.49
N SER A 455 -12.83 6.54 4.03
CA SER A 455 -11.93 5.56 3.39
C SER A 455 -11.53 4.42 4.33
N ALA A 456 -11.13 4.73 5.56
CA ALA A 456 -10.75 3.75 6.57
C ALA A 456 -11.93 2.82 6.93
N ARG A 457 -13.14 3.37 7.10
CA ARG A 457 -14.36 2.57 7.30
C ARG A 457 -14.68 1.70 6.08
N GLY A 458 -14.53 2.25 4.88
CA GLY A 458 -14.68 1.52 3.62
C GLY A 458 -13.72 0.32 3.53
N GLY A 459 -12.43 0.52 3.78
CA GLY A 459 -11.42 -0.54 3.75
C GLY A 459 -11.68 -1.67 4.76
N LEU A 460 -12.07 -1.33 6.00
CA LEU A 460 -12.50 -2.34 6.97
C LEU A 460 -13.75 -3.09 6.50
N THR A 461 -14.71 -2.38 5.92
CA THR A 461 -15.96 -2.98 5.39
C THR A 461 -15.67 -3.91 4.21
N ARG A 462 -14.71 -3.57 3.34
CA ARG A 462 -14.25 -4.41 2.23
C ARG A 462 -13.77 -5.77 2.72
N LEU A 463 -12.90 -5.77 3.73
CA LEU A 463 -12.38 -6.99 4.35
C LEU A 463 -13.51 -7.82 5.00
N LEU A 464 -14.41 -7.18 5.75
CA LEU A 464 -15.53 -7.86 6.40
C LEU A 464 -16.47 -8.49 5.37
N ALA A 465 -16.76 -7.79 4.27
CA ALA A 465 -17.56 -8.29 3.17
C ALA A 465 -16.88 -9.46 2.42
N ALA A 466 -15.56 -9.39 2.20
CA ALA A 466 -14.80 -10.48 1.61
C ALA A 466 -14.83 -11.74 2.47
N GLY A 467 -14.65 -11.59 3.79
CA GLY A 467 -14.79 -12.69 4.75
C GLY A 467 -16.22 -13.27 4.75
N ALA A 468 -17.24 -12.41 4.74
CA ALA A 468 -18.63 -12.83 4.68
C ALA A 468 -18.95 -13.61 3.39
N SER A 469 -18.45 -13.15 2.24
CA SER A 469 -18.64 -13.80 0.93
C SER A 469 -18.09 -15.23 0.93
N TYR A 470 -16.88 -15.43 1.47
CA TYR A 470 -16.33 -16.77 1.68
C TYR A 470 -17.10 -17.60 2.70
N GLY A 471 -17.60 -16.98 3.77
CA GLY A 471 -18.43 -17.64 4.78
C GLY A 471 -19.73 -18.18 4.19
N THR A 472 -20.22 -17.57 3.11
CA THR A 472 -21.44 -17.99 2.39
C THR A 472 -21.23 -19.06 1.31
N SER A 473 -19.99 -19.32 0.89
CA SER A 473 -19.67 -20.24 -0.23
C SER A 473 -19.12 -21.61 0.18
N SER A 474 -18.72 -21.76 1.43
CA SER A 474 -17.74 -22.78 1.86
C SER A 474 -18.35 -24.08 2.39
N GLY A 475 -19.64 -24.32 2.18
CA GLY A 475 -20.29 -25.55 2.67
C GLY A 475 -20.27 -25.67 4.22
N PHE A 476 -20.05 -24.55 4.94
CA PHE A 476 -20.12 -24.49 6.40
C PHE A 476 -21.55 -24.61 6.94
N GLY A 477 -22.54 -24.58 6.04
CA GLY A 477 -23.95 -24.82 6.29
C GLY A 477 -24.74 -23.52 6.43
N GLN A 478 -25.96 -23.51 5.89
CA GLN A 478 -26.83 -22.34 5.75
C GLN A 478 -26.98 -21.50 7.03
N ALA A 479 -27.06 -22.12 8.21
CA ALA A 479 -27.17 -21.39 9.47
C ALA A 479 -25.93 -20.51 9.79
N PHE A 480 -24.73 -20.93 9.39
CA PHE A 480 -23.52 -20.13 9.54
C PHE A 480 -23.49 -18.98 8.52
N GLU A 481 -23.89 -19.27 7.28
CA GLU A 481 -24.01 -18.30 6.20
C GLU A 481 -24.98 -17.17 6.57
N ASP A 482 -26.16 -17.52 7.07
CA ASP A 482 -27.17 -16.55 7.50
C ASP A 482 -26.68 -15.73 8.72
N MET A 483 -25.95 -16.37 9.64
CA MET A 483 -25.41 -15.68 10.82
C MET A 483 -24.38 -14.61 10.42
N ILE A 484 -23.40 -14.95 9.58
CA ILE A 484 -22.36 -14.00 9.17
C ILE A 484 -22.93 -12.89 8.28
N LEU A 485 -23.86 -13.22 7.39
CA LEU A 485 -24.52 -12.26 6.52
C LEU A 485 -25.37 -11.27 7.32
N ASN A 486 -26.14 -11.76 8.30
CA ASN A 486 -26.92 -10.89 9.17
C ASN A 486 -26.04 -10.04 10.08
N ALA A 487 -24.96 -10.58 10.64
CA ALA A 487 -24.03 -9.82 11.47
C ALA A 487 -23.39 -8.66 10.69
N PHE A 488 -23.19 -8.82 9.38
CA PHE A 488 -22.65 -7.80 8.49
C PHE A 488 -23.69 -6.79 7.99
N LEU A 489 -24.82 -7.26 7.43
CA LEU A 489 -25.80 -6.40 6.76
C LEU A 489 -26.77 -5.70 7.74
N GLN A 490 -27.16 -6.37 8.83
CA GLN A 490 -28.15 -5.83 9.75
C GLN A 490 -27.78 -4.45 10.31
N PRO A 491 -26.53 -4.20 10.73
CA PRO A 491 -26.12 -2.86 11.19
C PRO A 491 -26.20 -1.79 10.10
N ILE A 492 -26.01 -2.14 8.82
CA ILE A 492 -26.14 -1.20 7.70
C ILE A 492 -27.60 -0.80 7.52
N TYR A 493 -28.53 -1.77 7.57
CA TYR A 493 -29.98 -1.47 7.52
C TYR A 493 -30.44 -0.62 8.71
N GLU A 494 -29.95 -0.91 9.92
CA GLU A 494 -30.28 -0.11 11.11
C GLU A 494 -29.74 1.33 11.00
N ARG A 495 -28.57 1.52 10.38
CA ARG A 495 -28.01 2.85 10.10
C ARG A 495 -28.81 3.60 9.05
N GLU A 496 -29.25 2.90 8.01
CA GLU A 496 -30.12 3.42 6.96
C GLU A 496 -31.44 3.93 7.53
N GLU A 497 -32.11 3.13 8.38
CA GLU A 497 -33.34 3.54 9.07
C GLU A 497 -33.12 4.80 9.92
N LEU A 498 -31.97 4.89 10.59
CA LEU A 498 -31.59 6.07 11.35
C LEU A 498 -31.41 7.30 10.44
N LEU A 499 -30.74 7.17 9.29
CA LEU A 499 -30.62 8.25 8.30
C LEU A 499 -31.99 8.75 7.81
N LEU A 500 -32.90 7.82 7.50
CA LEU A 500 -34.27 8.16 7.09
C LEU A 500 -35.00 8.96 8.18
N SER A 501 -34.74 8.67 9.45
CA SER A 501 -35.32 9.42 10.57
C SER A 501 -34.81 10.87 10.66
N TYR A 502 -33.64 11.17 10.11
CA TYR A 502 -33.04 12.50 10.09
C TYR A 502 -33.40 13.32 8.84
N GLY A 503 -33.94 12.69 7.78
CA GLY A 503 -34.19 13.30 6.47
C GLY A 503 -35.17 14.49 6.44
N SER A 504 -35.78 14.86 7.57
CA SER A 504 -36.64 16.05 7.69
C SER A 504 -36.01 17.21 8.49
N VAL A 505 -34.75 17.12 8.90
CA VAL A 505 -34.14 18.13 9.79
C VAL A 505 -33.41 19.22 8.98
N ALA A 506 -34.06 20.37 8.81
CA ALA A 506 -33.41 21.57 8.28
C ALA A 506 -32.55 22.24 9.37
N GLY A 507 -31.30 22.58 9.05
CA GLY A 507 -30.44 23.42 9.91
C GLY A 507 -29.05 22.86 10.19
N THR A 508 -28.58 23.01 11.44
CA THR A 508 -27.18 22.81 11.88
C THR A 508 -26.63 21.38 11.77
N LEU A 509 -27.44 20.40 11.37
CA LEU A 509 -27.02 19.00 11.25
C LEU A 509 -26.56 18.60 9.84
N VAL A 510 -26.72 19.47 8.83
CA VAL A 510 -26.36 19.16 7.45
C VAL A 510 -24.91 18.64 7.30
N PRO A 511 -23.86 19.30 7.87
CA PRO A 511 -22.48 18.80 7.72
C PRO A 511 -22.24 17.42 8.36
N LEU A 512 -22.94 17.12 9.45
CA LEU A 512 -22.89 15.82 10.11
C LEU A 512 -23.55 14.74 9.24
N MET A 513 -24.67 15.08 8.58
CA MET A 513 -25.35 14.17 7.67
C MET A 513 -24.55 13.93 6.39
N GLU A 514 -23.86 14.94 5.85
CA GLU A 514 -22.96 14.79 4.71
C GLU A 514 -21.81 13.82 5.02
N THR A 515 -21.13 14.03 6.15
CA THR A 515 -20.06 13.14 6.63
C THR A 515 -20.56 11.69 6.81
N GLU A 516 -21.81 11.54 7.26
CA GLU A 516 -22.42 10.22 7.44
C GLU A 516 -22.76 9.56 6.10
N ILE A 517 -23.32 10.31 5.14
CA ILE A 517 -23.57 9.83 3.77
C ILE A 517 -22.26 9.42 3.11
N GLU A 518 -21.21 10.23 3.21
CA GLU A 518 -19.89 9.91 2.68
C GLU A 518 -19.37 8.59 3.24
N SER A 519 -19.50 8.39 4.56
CA SER A 519 -19.10 7.14 5.18
C SER A 519 -19.93 5.96 4.69
N LEU A 520 -21.26 6.09 4.58
CA LEU A 520 -22.12 5.00 4.12
C LEU A 520 -21.87 4.67 2.66
N CYS A 521 -21.65 5.68 1.82
CA CYS A 521 -21.22 5.50 0.43
C CYS A 521 -19.92 4.70 0.35
N ALA A 522 -18.91 5.09 1.14
CA ALA A 522 -17.64 4.37 1.19
C ALA A 522 -17.80 2.92 1.67
N MET A 523 -18.64 2.68 2.69
CA MET A 523 -18.92 1.34 3.20
C MET A 523 -19.67 0.47 2.19
N ILE A 524 -20.75 0.97 1.57
CA ILE A 524 -21.55 0.21 0.59
C ILE A 524 -20.71 -0.10 -0.66
N GLY A 525 -20.01 0.88 -1.22
CA GLY A 525 -19.15 0.67 -2.38
C GLY A 525 -18.02 -0.31 -2.09
N SER A 526 -17.37 -0.18 -0.93
CA SER A 526 -16.30 -1.09 -0.51
C SER A 526 -16.81 -2.50 -0.18
N ALA A 527 -18.02 -2.62 0.38
CA ALA A 527 -18.66 -3.91 0.63
C ALA A 527 -18.95 -4.66 -0.68
N ALA A 528 -19.38 -3.94 -1.73
CA ALA A 528 -19.61 -4.52 -3.04
C ALA A 528 -18.30 -5.07 -3.65
N LEU A 529 -17.20 -4.30 -3.58
CA LEU A 529 -15.87 -4.78 -4.01
C LEU A 529 -15.39 -5.96 -3.15
N GLY A 530 -15.57 -5.89 -1.82
CA GLY A 530 -15.20 -6.99 -0.93
C GLY A 530 -15.95 -8.29 -1.27
N ALA A 531 -17.23 -8.20 -1.64
CA ALA A 531 -18.03 -9.36 -2.00
C ALA A 531 -17.44 -10.15 -3.18
N ILE A 532 -16.95 -9.46 -4.22
CA ILE A 532 -16.34 -10.09 -5.39
C ILE A 532 -14.89 -10.53 -5.14
N GLU A 533 -14.14 -9.84 -4.29
CA GLU A 533 -12.77 -10.22 -3.93
C GLU A 533 -12.71 -11.47 -3.04
N GLY A 534 -13.76 -11.65 -2.23
CA GLY A 534 -13.97 -12.87 -1.47
C GLY A 534 -14.23 -14.04 -2.42
N TYR A 535 -15.45 -14.17 -2.92
CA TYR A 535 -15.81 -15.30 -3.76
C TYR A 535 -16.86 -14.90 -4.79
N VAL A 536 -16.46 -14.84 -6.07
CA VAL A 536 -17.29 -14.31 -7.16
C VAL A 536 -18.62 -15.05 -7.28
N GLU A 537 -18.62 -16.39 -7.21
CA GLU A 537 -19.83 -17.20 -7.45
C GLU A 537 -20.97 -16.93 -6.45
N ASP A 538 -20.65 -16.53 -5.21
CA ASP A 538 -21.65 -16.28 -4.14
C ASP A 538 -21.78 -14.79 -3.76
N SER A 539 -21.00 -13.91 -4.40
CA SER A 539 -21.04 -12.45 -4.18
C SER A 539 -22.44 -11.84 -4.31
N SER A 540 -23.30 -12.46 -5.14
CA SER A 540 -24.69 -12.05 -5.41
C SER A 540 -25.55 -11.89 -4.15
N ARG A 541 -25.35 -12.69 -3.10
CA ARG A 541 -26.16 -12.58 -1.86
C ARG A 541 -25.90 -11.28 -1.13
N ILE A 542 -24.62 -10.90 -1.00
CA ILE A 542 -24.22 -9.64 -0.36
C ILE A 542 -24.68 -8.48 -1.23
N LEU A 543 -24.46 -8.54 -2.55
CA LEU A 543 -24.86 -7.49 -3.47
C LEU A 543 -26.38 -7.24 -3.43
N ARG A 544 -27.21 -8.29 -3.46
CA ARG A 544 -28.68 -8.14 -3.29
C ARG A 544 -29.05 -7.50 -1.95
N GLY A 545 -28.37 -7.88 -0.87
CA GLY A 545 -28.58 -7.28 0.45
C GLY A 545 -28.21 -5.79 0.51
N LEU A 546 -27.18 -5.37 -0.23
CA LEU A 546 -26.77 -3.97 -0.31
C LEU A 546 -27.71 -3.11 -1.18
N GLY A 547 -28.55 -3.73 -2.02
CA GLY A 547 -29.42 -3.01 -2.97
C GLY A 547 -30.42 -2.04 -2.33
N VAL A 548 -30.94 -2.35 -1.14
CA VAL A 548 -31.86 -1.44 -0.41
C VAL A 548 -31.09 -0.24 0.20
N PRO A 549 -30.00 -0.44 0.97
CA PRO A 549 -29.15 0.63 1.44
C PRO A 549 -28.67 1.57 0.32
N LEU A 550 -28.30 1.00 -0.84
CA LEU A 550 -27.89 1.74 -2.02
C LEU A 550 -28.96 2.75 -2.46
N GLU A 551 -30.20 2.28 -2.67
CA GLU A 551 -31.32 3.12 -3.09
C GLU A 551 -31.65 4.21 -2.04
N VAL A 552 -31.57 3.86 -0.75
CA VAL A 552 -31.90 4.79 0.32
C VAL A 552 -30.84 5.87 0.52
N VAL A 553 -29.55 5.53 0.46
CA VAL A 553 -28.48 6.54 0.53
C VAL A 553 -28.62 7.55 -0.60
N VAL A 554 -28.87 7.10 -1.83
CA VAL A 554 -29.14 8.00 -2.97
C VAL A 554 -30.38 8.87 -2.71
N LYS A 555 -31.46 8.29 -2.19
CA LYS A 555 -32.68 9.04 -1.88
C LYS A 555 -32.46 10.10 -0.80
N VAL A 556 -31.70 9.80 0.25
CA VAL A 556 -31.39 10.75 1.34
C VAL A 556 -30.43 11.83 0.84
N ALA A 557 -29.39 11.47 0.09
CA ALA A 557 -28.49 12.42 -0.57
C ALA A 557 -29.22 13.37 -1.53
N HIS A 558 -30.33 12.94 -2.13
CA HIS A 558 -31.18 13.82 -2.94
C HIS A 558 -31.98 14.84 -2.12
N THR A 559 -32.26 14.56 -0.84
CA THR A 559 -33.04 15.45 0.05
C THR A 559 -32.21 16.49 0.78
N ILE A 560 -30.95 16.17 1.06
CA ILE A 560 -29.98 17.05 1.69
C ILE A 560 -29.23 17.73 0.55
N ILE A 561 -29.20 19.06 0.52
CA ILE A 561 -28.62 19.83 -0.60
C ILE A 561 -27.27 19.22 -1.00
N ALA A 562 -27.15 18.84 -2.27
CA ALA A 562 -26.05 18.04 -2.77
C ALA A 562 -24.77 18.87 -2.87
N SER A 563 -23.92 18.80 -1.84
CA SER A 563 -22.53 19.26 -1.94
C SER A 563 -21.74 18.36 -2.90
N GLU A 564 -20.68 18.92 -3.47
CA GLU A 564 -19.74 18.21 -4.36
C GLU A 564 -19.21 16.93 -3.73
N ARG A 565 -18.86 16.98 -2.44
CA ARG A 565 -18.39 15.82 -1.69
C ARG A 565 -19.43 14.71 -1.61
N THR A 566 -20.69 15.08 -1.38
CA THR A 566 -21.80 14.12 -1.34
C THR A 566 -22.00 13.48 -2.71
N ILE A 567 -21.92 14.25 -3.79
CA ILE A 567 -22.04 13.76 -5.17
C ILE A 567 -20.88 12.82 -5.49
N ALA A 568 -19.65 13.24 -5.23
CA ALA A 568 -18.45 12.43 -5.43
C ALA A 568 -18.54 11.09 -4.67
N ALA A 569 -19.00 11.12 -3.41
CA ALA A 569 -19.19 9.91 -2.62
C ALA A 569 -20.26 8.98 -3.20
N VAL A 570 -21.42 9.52 -3.60
CA VAL A 570 -22.50 8.73 -4.22
C VAL A 570 -22.04 8.11 -5.55
N MET A 571 -21.33 8.88 -6.38
CA MET A 571 -20.84 8.38 -7.68
C MET A 571 -19.77 7.30 -7.51
N ARG A 572 -18.80 7.48 -6.61
CA ARG A 572 -17.80 6.43 -6.28
C ARG A 572 -18.44 5.18 -5.70
N MET A 573 -19.48 5.32 -4.86
CA MET A 573 -20.25 4.18 -4.36
C MET A 573 -20.88 3.41 -5.52
N LEU A 574 -21.54 4.11 -6.44
CA LEU A 574 -22.20 3.51 -7.60
C LEU A 574 -21.21 2.89 -8.58
N GLU A 575 -20.06 3.52 -8.80
CA GLU A 575 -18.98 2.99 -9.62
C GLU A 575 -18.47 1.65 -9.06
N ASN A 576 -18.12 1.61 -7.78
CA ASN A 576 -17.65 0.40 -7.12
C ASN A 576 -18.71 -0.71 -7.13
N TYR A 577 -19.98 -0.36 -6.92
CA TYR A 577 -21.09 -1.30 -7.03
C TYR A 577 -21.29 -1.78 -8.47
N CYS A 578 -21.13 -0.90 -9.46
CA CYS A 578 -21.21 -1.22 -10.88
C CYS A 578 -20.13 -2.23 -11.27
N GLN A 579 -18.87 -1.98 -10.89
CA GLN A 579 -17.77 -2.91 -11.09
C GLN A 579 -18.08 -4.29 -10.50
N ALA A 580 -18.56 -4.34 -9.25
CA ALA A 580 -18.93 -5.60 -8.61
C ALA A 580 -20.11 -6.31 -9.30
N SER A 581 -21.15 -5.57 -9.69
CA SER A 581 -22.32 -6.11 -10.38
C SER A 581 -21.99 -6.66 -11.77
N SER A 582 -21.05 -6.02 -12.47
CA SER A 582 -20.58 -6.47 -13.80
C SER A 582 -19.88 -7.81 -13.75
N ILE A 583 -19.25 -8.14 -12.61
CA ILE A 583 -18.55 -9.40 -12.38
C ILE A 583 -19.52 -10.49 -11.88
N ALA A 584 -20.52 -10.12 -11.07
CA ALA A 584 -21.49 -11.07 -10.54
C ALA A 584 -22.54 -11.54 -11.58
N GLU A 585 -22.76 -10.76 -12.64
CA GLU A 585 -23.73 -11.05 -13.72
C GLU A 585 -25.17 -11.33 -13.24
N ASP A 586 -25.58 -10.75 -12.10
CA ASP A 586 -26.91 -10.95 -11.50
C ASP A 586 -27.91 -9.86 -11.94
N ALA A 587 -29.01 -10.28 -12.57
CA ALA A 587 -30.02 -9.37 -13.12
C ALA A 587 -30.77 -8.55 -12.05
N GLU A 588 -31.00 -9.11 -10.85
CA GLU A 588 -31.66 -8.39 -9.76
C GLU A 588 -30.74 -7.29 -9.21
N VAL A 589 -29.46 -7.61 -9.04
CA VAL A 589 -28.41 -6.66 -8.63
C VAL A 589 -28.29 -5.51 -9.64
N ASN A 590 -28.27 -5.83 -10.93
CA ASN A 590 -28.20 -4.84 -12.00
C ASN A 590 -29.44 -3.95 -12.04
N GLY A 591 -30.64 -4.51 -11.82
CA GLY A 591 -31.86 -3.71 -11.72
C GLY A 591 -31.84 -2.70 -10.57
N LYS A 592 -31.28 -3.10 -9.41
CA LYS A 592 -31.09 -2.20 -8.26
C LYS A 592 -30.08 -1.08 -8.55
N LEU A 593 -28.98 -1.40 -9.22
CA LEU A 593 -28.00 -0.40 -9.66
C LEU A 593 -28.63 0.63 -10.60
N VAL A 594 -29.40 0.18 -11.60
CA VAL A 594 -30.07 1.08 -12.56
C VAL A 594 -31.06 2.00 -11.84
N GLY A 595 -31.85 1.47 -10.90
CA GLY A 595 -32.74 2.29 -10.06
C GLY A 595 -31.99 3.36 -9.25
N ALA A 596 -30.86 3.00 -8.65
CA ALA A 596 -30.02 3.93 -7.91
C ALA A 596 -29.36 4.98 -8.83
N ALA A 597 -28.92 4.58 -10.03
CA ALA A 597 -28.33 5.47 -11.04
C ALA A 597 -29.32 6.53 -11.53
N VAL A 598 -30.58 6.16 -11.77
CA VAL A 598 -31.67 7.12 -12.08
C VAL A 598 -31.83 8.13 -10.95
N GLY A 599 -31.72 7.69 -9.69
CA GLY A 599 -31.78 8.57 -8.53
C GLY A 599 -30.60 9.54 -8.48
N ALA A 600 -29.38 9.04 -8.70
CA ALA A 600 -28.15 9.84 -8.69
C ALA A 600 -28.10 10.88 -9.80
N LEU A 601 -28.62 10.59 -11.00
CA LEU A 601 -28.78 11.59 -12.05
C LEU A 601 -29.65 12.77 -11.60
N LYS A 602 -30.69 12.55 -10.80
CA LYS A 602 -31.51 13.64 -10.27
C LYS A 602 -30.77 14.47 -9.22
N ILE A 603 -29.82 13.89 -8.50
CA ILE A 603 -28.92 14.63 -7.59
C ILE A 603 -28.01 15.51 -8.43
N PHE A 604 -27.38 14.93 -9.44
CA PHE A 604 -26.45 15.62 -10.33
C PHE A 604 -27.10 16.76 -11.12
N SER A 605 -28.28 16.53 -11.70
CA SER A 605 -29.05 17.56 -12.43
C SER A 605 -29.41 18.76 -11.54
N ARG A 606 -29.74 18.50 -10.27
CA ARG A 606 -29.99 19.58 -9.30
C ARG A 606 -28.72 20.36 -8.98
N TYR A 607 -27.60 19.66 -8.78
CA TYR A 607 -26.30 20.30 -8.57
C TYR A 607 -25.94 21.17 -9.76
N GLN A 608 -26.00 20.63 -10.98
CA GLN A 608 -25.76 21.37 -12.21
C GLN A 608 -26.62 22.63 -12.30
N THR A 609 -27.94 22.53 -12.06
CA THR A 609 -28.83 23.70 -12.10
C THR A 609 -28.40 24.76 -11.09
N SER A 610 -28.10 24.35 -9.84
CA SER A 610 -27.64 25.29 -8.81
C SER A 610 -26.25 25.87 -9.08
N HIS A 611 -25.37 25.10 -9.71
CA HIS A 611 -23.99 25.48 -9.98
C HIS A 611 -23.90 26.42 -11.19
N VAL A 612 -24.67 26.16 -12.25
CA VAL A 612 -24.79 27.06 -13.40
C VAL A 612 -25.36 28.42 -12.96
N GLU A 613 -26.34 28.44 -12.07
CA GLU A 613 -26.88 29.69 -11.50
C GLU A 613 -25.86 30.47 -10.65
N GLN A 614 -24.88 29.80 -10.03
CA GLN A 614 -23.86 30.42 -9.17
C GLN A 614 -22.57 30.78 -9.92
N SER A 615 -22.17 29.99 -10.91
CA SER A 615 -20.96 30.17 -11.73
C SER A 615 -21.01 31.45 -12.58
N GLU A 616 -22.21 31.89 -13.02
CA GLU A 616 -22.39 33.20 -13.65
C GLU A 616 -21.95 34.38 -12.76
N ALA A 617 -21.79 34.18 -11.44
CA ALA A 617 -21.37 35.19 -10.48
C ALA A 617 -19.89 35.10 -10.03
N ALA A 618 -19.17 33.98 -10.23
CA ALA A 618 -17.82 33.77 -9.67
C ALA A 618 -16.94 32.79 -10.49
N ALA A 619 -16.48 33.23 -11.67
CA ALA A 619 -15.86 32.36 -12.69
C ALA A 619 -14.41 31.89 -12.47
N ALA A 620 -13.81 32.01 -11.28
CA ALA A 620 -12.39 31.65 -11.07
C ALA A 620 -12.05 30.95 -9.75
N ALA A 621 -13.01 30.80 -8.82
CA ALA A 621 -12.75 30.23 -7.49
C ALA A 621 -13.22 28.77 -7.33
N HIS A 622 -13.97 28.22 -8.30
CA HIS A 622 -14.65 26.92 -8.18
C HIS A 622 -14.05 25.80 -9.06
N GLU A 623 -12.92 26.04 -9.75
CA GLU A 623 -12.41 25.06 -10.73
C GLU A 623 -11.89 23.75 -10.12
N ASP A 624 -11.35 23.78 -8.89
CA ASP A 624 -10.92 22.55 -8.17
C ASP A 624 -12.13 21.79 -7.61
N GLU A 625 -13.12 22.54 -7.13
CA GLU A 625 -14.41 22.05 -6.61
C GLU A 625 -15.22 21.33 -7.72
N ASP A 626 -15.19 21.89 -8.94
CA ASP A 626 -15.79 21.28 -10.13
C ASP A 626 -15.11 19.94 -10.51
N GLU A 627 -13.77 19.82 -10.41
CA GLU A 627 -13.09 18.56 -10.73
C GLU A 627 -13.53 17.42 -9.79
N ASP A 628 -13.61 17.71 -8.49
CA ASP A 628 -13.94 16.73 -7.45
C ASP A 628 -15.37 16.15 -7.61
N ALA A 629 -16.30 16.91 -8.19
CA ALA A 629 -17.65 16.42 -8.50
C ALA A 629 -17.76 15.78 -9.89
N VAL A 630 -17.11 16.36 -10.91
CA VAL A 630 -17.28 15.96 -12.32
C VAL A 630 -16.51 14.67 -12.63
N LEU A 631 -15.29 14.50 -12.11
CA LEU A 631 -14.46 13.33 -12.41
C LEU A 631 -15.12 12.01 -11.94
N PRO A 632 -15.64 11.88 -10.70
CA PRO A 632 -16.34 10.66 -10.28
C PRO A 632 -17.60 10.36 -11.09
N CYS A 633 -18.29 11.38 -11.61
CA CYS A 633 -19.43 11.18 -12.50
C CYS A 633 -18.99 10.55 -13.82
N MET A 634 -17.90 11.05 -14.42
CA MET A 634 -17.35 10.49 -15.65
C MET A 634 -16.88 9.03 -15.44
N GLU A 635 -16.18 8.75 -14.34
CA GLU A 635 -15.71 7.41 -13.98
C GLU A 635 -16.89 6.45 -13.80
N PHE A 636 -17.94 6.86 -13.09
CA PHE A 636 -19.16 6.06 -12.94
C PHE A 636 -19.86 5.77 -14.28
N PHE A 637 -20.09 6.78 -15.14
CA PHE A 637 -20.74 6.54 -16.42
C PHE A 637 -19.89 5.69 -17.36
N SER A 638 -18.55 5.83 -17.33
CA SER A 638 -17.66 4.92 -18.07
C SER A 638 -17.76 3.49 -17.56
N ALA A 639 -17.79 3.29 -16.22
CA ALA A 639 -18.01 1.97 -15.63
C ALA A 639 -19.37 1.37 -16.03
N LEU A 640 -20.41 2.19 -16.11
CA LEU A 640 -21.75 1.78 -16.55
C LEU A 640 -21.81 1.45 -18.05
N GLY A 641 -21.01 2.14 -18.87
CA GLY A 641 -20.85 1.90 -20.30
C GLY A 641 -19.93 0.75 -20.66
N ALA A 642 -19.26 0.14 -19.69
CA ALA A 642 -18.40 -1.01 -19.92
C ALA A 642 -19.18 -2.16 -20.55
N LYS A 643 -18.57 -2.83 -21.54
CA LYS A 643 -19.20 -3.88 -22.34
C LYS A 643 -19.94 -4.96 -21.53
N ASN A 644 -19.39 -5.37 -20.39
CA ASN A 644 -20.00 -6.40 -19.54
C ASN A 644 -21.35 -5.95 -18.95
N MET A 645 -21.53 -4.66 -18.68
CA MET A 645 -22.79 -4.09 -18.20
C MET A 645 -23.82 -3.96 -19.32
N LEU A 646 -23.36 -3.71 -20.55
CA LEU A 646 -24.21 -3.67 -21.74
C LEU A 646 -24.66 -5.07 -22.16
N ASP A 647 -23.84 -6.10 -21.98
CA ASP A 647 -24.21 -7.48 -22.31
C ASP A 647 -25.19 -8.07 -21.27
N ALA A 648 -25.22 -7.55 -20.04
CA ALA A 648 -26.26 -7.84 -19.06
C ALA A 648 -27.63 -7.32 -19.54
N ALA A 649 -28.71 -8.06 -19.28
CA ALA A 649 -30.04 -7.93 -19.91
C ALA A 649 -30.81 -6.60 -19.76
N VAL A 650 -30.17 -5.48 -19.38
CA VAL A 650 -30.74 -4.16 -19.09
C VAL A 650 -30.31 -3.07 -20.11
N THR A 651 -29.78 -3.49 -21.27
CA THR A 651 -29.26 -2.65 -22.39
C THR A 651 -30.01 -1.34 -22.66
N GLY A 652 -31.35 -1.38 -22.70
CA GLY A 652 -32.17 -0.23 -23.09
C GLY A 652 -32.15 0.92 -22.08
N GLU A 653 -32.20 0.61 -20.78
CA GLU A 653 -32.26 1.63 -19.73
C GLU A 653 -30.87 2.19 -19.44
N VAL A 654 -29.83 1.35 -19.46
CA VAL A 654 -28.43 1.74 -19.32
C VAL A 654 -28.03 2.75 -20.40
N GLY A 655 -28.40 2.50 -21.66
CA GLY A 655 -28.08 3.44 -22.74
C GLY A 655 -28.72 4.81 -22.60
N VAL A 656 -29.97 4.86 -22.14
CA VAL A 656 -30.65 6.14 -21.85
C VAL A 656 -29.95 6.88 -20.71
N LEU A 657 -29.55 6.16 -19.66
CA LEU A 657 -28.81 6.71 -18.53
C LEU A 657 -27.46 7.29 -18.94
N LEU A 658 -26.71 6.60 -19.80
CA LEU A 658 -25.43 7.07 -20.31
C LEU A 658 -25.57 8.35 -21.13
N VAL A 659 -26.54 8.38 -22.05
CA VAL A 659 -26.78 9.58 -22.88
C VAL A 659 -27.27 10.75 -22.02
N THR A 660 -28.18 10.49 -21.08
CA THR A 660 -28.69 11.54 -20.18
C THR A 660 -27.58 12.04 -19.26
N GLY A 661 -26.77 11.15 -18.68
CA GLY A 661 -25.62 11.51 -17.87
C GLY A 661 -24.60 12.36 -18.61
N LEU A 662 -24.28 12.00 -19.86
CA LEU A 662 -23.40 12.80 -20.71
C LEU A 662 -23.98 14.19 -20.99
N VAL A 663 -25.29 14.28 -21.29
CA VAL A 663 -25.97 15.57 -21.53
C VAL A 663 -25.96 16.46 -20.30
N GLU A 664 -26.17 15.91 -19.11
CA GLU A 664 -26.10 16.67 -17.84
C GLU A 664 -24.64 17.05 -17.50
N LEU A 665 -23.65 16.23 -17.88
CA LEU A 665 -22.22 16.51 -17.65
C LEU A 665 -21.70 17.65 -18.53
N LEU A 666 -22.11 17.70 -19.80
CA LEU A 666 -21.54 18.60 -20.81
C LEU A 666 -21.45 20.07 -20.36
N PRO A 667 -22.46 20.67 -19.72
CA PRO A 667 -22.38 22.08 -19.30
C PRO A 667 -21.39 22.35 -18.18
N LEU A 668 -20.97 21.33 -17.42
CA LEU A 668 -19.98 21.45 -16.35
C LEU A 668 -18.55 21.21 -16.86
N VAL A 669 -18.38 20.57 -18.04
CA VAL A 669 -17.07 20.32 -18.64
C VAL A 669 -16.58 21.56 -19.38
N THR A 670 -15.92 22.46 -18.65
CA THR A 670 -15.34 23.68 -19.21
C THR A 670 -14.04 23.40 -19.98
N PRO A 671 -13.62 24.30 -20.89
CA PRO A 671 -12.32 24.19 -21.54
C PRO A 671 -11.15 24.14 -20.55
N ALA A 672 -11.26 24.81 -19.39
CA ALA A 672 -10.24 24.81 -18.36
C ALA A 672 -10.11 23.44 -17.67
N LEU A 673 -11.24 22.79 -17.34
CA LEU A 673 -11.25 21.43 -16.79
C LEU A 673 -10.68 20.40 -17.76
N LEU A 674 -10.94 20.55 -19.06
CA LEU A 674 -10.38 19.67 -20.10
C LEU A 674 -8.85 19.80 -20.28
N LEU A 675 -8.23 20.85 -19.74
CA LEU A 675 -6.77 20.95 -19.68
C LEU A 675 -6.17 20.04 -18.60
N ARG A 676 -6.99 19.57 -17.63
CA ARG A 676 -6.55 18.61 -16.61
C ARG A 676 -6.47 17.22 -17.23
N PRO A 677 -5.30 16.54 -17.21
CA PRO A 677 -5.11 15.27 -17.90
C PRO A 677 -6.10 14.18 -17.49
N ARG A 678 -6.44 14.09 -16.20
CA ARG A 678 -7.37 13.07 -15.67
C ARG A 678 -8.79 13.28 -16.15
N VAL A 679 -9.31 14.50 -16.05
CA VAL A 679 -10.64 14.88 -16.53
C VAL A 679 -10.75 14.68 -18.04
N SER A 680 -9.73 15.13 -18.79
CA SER A 680 -9.67 14.97 -20.23
C SER A 680 -9.73 13.48 -20.64
N ALA A 681 -8.89 12.65 -20.02
CA ALA A 681 -8.86 11.21 -20.29
C ALA A 681 -10.20 10.53 -19.94
N ALA A 682 -10.79 10.85 -18.79
CA ALA A 682 -12.08 10.31 -18.36
C ALA A 682 -13.22 10.73 -19.29
N PHE A 683 -13.25 12.00 -19.71
CA PHE A 683 -14.26 12.53 -20.63
C PHE A 683 -14.19 11.87 -22.02
N PHE A 684 -12.99 11.75 -22.59
CA PHE A 684 -12.82 11.11 -23.90
C PHE A 684 -13.16 9.62 -23.85
N ARG A 685 -12.77 8.92 -22.77
CA ARG A 685 -13.16 7.53 -22.56
C ARG A 685 -14.67 7.36 -22.48
N LEU A 686 -15.35 8.23 -21.72
CA LEU A 686 -16.82 8.23 -21.66
C LEU A 686 -17.43 8.47 -23.04
N CYS A 687 -16.92 9.42 -23.82
CA CYS A 687 -17.42 9.67 -25.17
C CYS A 687 -17.24 8.45 -26.09
N GLU A 688 -16.09 7.77 -25.99
CA GLU A 688 -15.80 6.52 -26.70
C GLU A 688 -16.81 5.43 -26.30
N ASP A 689 -16.97 5.17 -25.01
CA ASP A 689 -17.91 4.18 -24.47
C ASP A 689 -19.35 4.44 -24.97
N VAL A 690 -19.82 5.69 -24.94
CA VAL A 690 -21.16 6.05 -25.43
C VAL A 690 -21.28 5.88 -26.95
N CYS A 691 -20.23 6.23 -27.71
CA CYS A 691 -20.21 6.05 -29.17
C CYS A 691 -20.23 4.57 -29.56
N GLU A 692 -19.48 3.73 -28.86
CA GLU A 692 -19.43 2.28 -29.11
C GLU A 692 -20.75 1.60 -28.74
N ALA A 693 -21.32 1.94 -27.59
CA ALA A 693 -22.51 1.31 -27.05
C ALA A 693 -23.81 1.75 -27.75
N HIS A 694 -23.90 3.04 -28.10
CA HIS A 694 -25.19 3.68 -28.38
C HIS A 694 -25.14 4.72 -29.50
N LEU A 695 -24.30 4.53 -30.54
CA LEU A 695 -24.22 5.41 -31.72
C LEU A 695 -25.60 5.83 -32.27
N HIS A 696 -26.55 4.89 -32.33
CA HIS A 696 -27.91 5.15 -32.82
C HIS A 696 -28.76 6.01 -31.87
N ALA A 697 -28.65 5.84 -30.55
CA ALA A 697 -29.38 6.65 -29.58
C ALA A 697 -28.78 8.06 -29.46
N LEU A 698 -27.45 8.17 -29.56
CA LEU A 698 -26.73 9.43 -29.61
C LEU A 698 -27.13 10.27 -30.83
N CYS A 699 -27.26 9.64 -32.02
CA CYS A 699 -27.76 10.31 -33.22
C CYS A 699 -29.20 10.81 -33.08
N GLN A 700 -30.05 10.15 -32.29
CA GLN A 700 -31.42 10.62 -32.02
C GLN A 700 -31.44 11.77 -31.02
N ALA A 701 -30.70 11.68 -29.92
CA ALA A 701 -30.63 12.73 -28.90
C ALA A 701 -29.99 14.04 -29.41
N LEU A 702 -28.98 13.96 -30.29
CA LEU A 702 -28.36 15.14 -30.92
C LEU A 702 -29.25 15.78 -32.02
N SER A 703 -30.29 15.09 -32.47
CA SER A 703 -31.21 15.59 -33.51
C SER A 703 -32.42 16.36 -32.94
N THR A 704 -32.64 16.27 -31.63
CA THR A 704 -33.65 16.99 -30.85
C THR A 704 -33.00 18.12 -30.07
#